data_AF-A0A1A8WAK9-F1
#
_entry.id   AF-A0A1A8WAK9-F1
#
_cell.length_a   1.000
_cell.length_b   1.000
_cell.length_c   1.000
_cell.angle_alpha   90.00
_cell.angle_beta   90.00
_cell.angle_gamma   90.00
#
_symmetry.space_group_name_H-M   'P 1'
#
loop_
_entity.id
_entity.type
_entity.pdbx_description
1 polymer ?
#
loop_
_entity_poly.entity_id
_entity_poly.type
_entity_poly.pdbx_seq_one_letter_code
_entity_poly.pdbx_strand_id
1 'polypeptide(L)'
;MLPLRGNNSNEKKKSYKNVVSLMNSHCSKQFFKGYRYGSGKRNEKGEGSAYPYEYPGDPSGEYITGYTVEYTADYAKGESDPSVANCLKYYMNRSVKYRMLVNLSVFLIFSAIMYVSYENIENAKTVCLIGLALYSTYFLLFSLYLLSTMLNDEYDTYNAVKGDVFTNRSEIHEKELNILYKEKTVTGKQIRKQDKIFNGSHEGGTTFPLLGKSMLQQRDGIQNDTEENDNLGNIQMNSYNKHKTRGEKNPEKGDSLYRGNRTCSPSMGKQPMEEYEREGAPNSKDVTCEGYEMFSFDSIGKPIREGSEGFFSVQYNSIFKVSMVFTTLIVLLYVIRGDYAKLPRHRCEQVNGVDDVNCVNDKYITISPFTYGVITAISFLSGALCSSVAAYNGIYVAVRANVKVAKAATYSYNKALVTCFRCGAVSAIVNVSLAIFGICSLLLLVNVLYPTLSFAKYPLLIVGYGFGASLVAMLYQLAGGIYTKAADIGADLVGKIEKNIPEDDARNPAVIADLVGDNVGDCAGQCADLFESISAEILASMILGGTLSENDIISEKTGSYFVLFPLFVHSMDLLFSTIGVYLVRTTTDDMLRVSGQFKGDKDKIDTMMCTDKTNVENTEFRHLHVGNNNMALYESYKEDKIKSEDLENPLKIMLKAYLFTCLLSIGGFSILCRTLFFSLDGDKNSNAWIYFSFCGLIGMTCSYLFVILTRYYTDYSFSKVKKIAQASLSGPATNIISGLYVGLESTFLPVIVISISLLLSYYLGLQSNITGDGSIINGLYGTSVATMGMLSTAVFILSMSNFGPIADNAGGIVEMSKQPKYVRVITDKLDAVGNVTKANTKGFSVGSAALACFLLFSAFLSEVSVHSKKPFTTVDIALPEVFIGGILGSVVVFLFAGWSLDAVGNTAEEVLIEVRRQFKEHPGILTYNEKPDYHTCVSIISKRALKETIKPGLLGIFSPILVGLIFKQIGIAQNNELLGAQVVASFIMFSTSTGILMALFLNNAGGAWDNAKKYIESGFYGGKNSPAHVSSVIGDTVGDPCKDTAGPSIHVLIKLISTITMVMTPLIASTSGK
;
A
#
# COMPACT_ATOMS: atom_id res chain seq x y z
N MET A 1 -11.03 -22.08 -19.17
CA MET A 1 -10.26 -23.32 -19.40
C MET A 1 -11.04 -24.42 -20.12
N LEU A 2 -12.16 -24.93 -19.58
CA LEU A 2 -12.95 -25.99 -20.24
C LEU A 2 -13.39 -25.71 -21.69
N PRO A 3 -13.76 -24.47 -22.08
CA PRO A 3 -14.11 -24.15 -23.47
C PRO A 3 -12.97 -24.37 -24.47
N LEU A 4 -11.71 -24.28 -24.01
CA LEU A 4 -10.52 -24.46 -24.84
C LEU A 4 -10.32 -25.93 -25.24
N ARG A 5 -10.78 -26.88 -24.40
CA ARG A 5 -10.46 -28.32 -24.53
C ARG A 5 -11.44 -29.12 -25.40
N GLY A 6 -12.63 -28.59 -25.70
CA GLY A 6 -13.69 -29.36 -26.34
C GLY A 6 -13.50 -29.53 -27.86
N ASN A 7 -13.33 -30.77 -28.33
CA ASN A 7 -13.34 -31.13 -29.76
C ASN A 7 -14.73 -31.52 -30.30
N ASN A 8 -15.74 -31.79 -29.46
CA ASN A 8 -17.10 -32.14 -29.89
C ASN A 8 -18.19 -31.41 -29.07
N SER A 9 -19.22 -30.88 -29.76
CA SER A 9 -20.34 -30.13 -29.17
C SER A 9 -21.18 -30.92 -28.15
N ASN A 10 -21.23 -32.25 -28.27
CA ASN A 10 -22.01 -33.12 -27.38
C ASN A 10 -21.27 -33.52 -26.08
N GLU A 11 -19.93 -33.62 -26.09
CA GLU A 11 -19.15 -33.83 -24.86
C GLU A 11 -19.00 -32.53 -24.05
N LYS A 12 -18.95 -31.38 -24.75
CA LYS A 12 -18.95 -30.02 -24.17
C LYS A 12 -20.08 -29.79 -23.16
N LYS A 13 -21.27 -30.34 -23.42
CA LYS A 13 -22.47 -30.20 -22.58
C LYS A 13 -22.51 -31.16 -21.38
N LYS A 14 -21.79 -32.28 -21.43
CA LYS A 14 -21.86 -33.36 -20.42
C LYS A 14 -20.90 -33.12 -19.25
N SER A 15 -19.68 -32.63 -19.53
CA SER A 15 -18.65 -32.40 -18.50
C SER A 15 -18.96 -31.21 -17.57
N TYR A 16 -19.46 -30.10 -18.10
CA TYR A 16 -19.82 -28.92 -17.29
C TYR A 16 -21.17 -29.07 -16.56
N LYS A 17 -22.16 -29.77 -17.14
CA LYS A 17 -23.41 -30.14 -16.44
C LYS A 17 -23.12 -30.94 -15.17
N ASN A 18 -22.11 -31.81 -15.17
CA ASN A 18 -21.72 -32.55 -13.97
C ASN A 18 -21.10 -31.65 -12.89
N VAL A 19 -20.30 -30.65 -13.26
CA VAL A 19 -19.72 -29.67 -12.31
C VAL A 19 -20.79 -28.75 -11.73
N VAL A 20 -21.69 -28.21 -12.56
CA VAL A 20 -22.81 -27.36 -12.14
C VAL A 20 -23.85 -28.15 -11.34
N SER A 21 -24.11 -29.42 -11.70
CA SER A 21 -24.93 -30.35 -10.92
C SER A 21 -24.32 -30.63 -9.55
N LEU A 22 -22.99 -30.79 -9.46
CA LEU A 22 -22.27 -30.95 -8.20
C LEU A 22 -22.45 -29.71 -7.30
N MET A 23 -22.26 -28.51 -7.85
CA MET A 23 -22.44 -27.23 -7.14
C MET A 23 -23.91 -27.01 -6.71
N ASN A 24 -24.87 -27.27 -7.60
CA ASN A 24 -26.30 -27.18 -7.29
C ASN A 24 -26.74 -28.23 -6.25
N SER A 25 -26.19 -29.44 -6.27
CA SER A 25 -26.58 -30.50 -5.33
C SER A 25 -26.06 -30.26 -3.90
N HIS A 26 -24.92 -29.58 -3.75
CA HIS A 26 -24.33 -29.25 -2.45
C HIS A 26 -24.85 -27.93 -1.89
N CYS A 27 -25.03 -26.89 -2.71
CA CYS A 27 -25.62 -25.63 -2.24
C CYS A 27 -27.13 -25.74 -1.94
N SER A 28 -27.93 -26.39 -2.80
CA SER A 28 -29.39 -26.44 -2.59
C SER A 28 -29.82 -27.27 -1.39
N LYS A 29 -29.11 -28.36 -1.08
CA LYS A 29 -29.48 -29.27 0.02
C LYS A 29 -29.22 -28.71 1.41
N GLN A 30 -28.32 -27.74 1.57
CA GLN A 30 -28.11 -27.02 2.83
C GLN A 30 -28.86 -25.68 2.88
N PHE A 31 -28.99 -24.95 1.75
CA PHE A 31 -29.71 -23.67 1.73
C PHE A 31 -31.22 -23.80 1.95
N PHE A 32 -31.87 -24.85 1.44
CA PHE A 32 -33.33 -25.03 1.55
C PHE A 32 -33.78 -25.94 2.70
N LYS A 33 -32.88 -26.53 3.48
CA LYS A 33 -33.26 -27.35 4.66
C LYS A 33 -33.60 -26.53 5.90
N GLY A 34 -33.25 -25.24 5.95
CA GLY A 34 -33.59 -24.34 7.06
C GLY A 34 -35.01 -23.73 6.98
N TYR A 35 -35.73 -23.91 5.87
CA TYR A 35 -37.07 -23.37 5.69
C TYR A 35 -38.02 -24.46 5.17
N ARG A 36 -38.49 -25.32 6.07
CA ARG A 36 -39.75 -26.07 5.89
C ARG A 36 -40.79 -25.47 6.84
N TYR A 37 -41.58 -24.53 6.33
CA TYR A 37 -42.91 -24.28 6.88
C TYR A 37 -43.81 -25.45 6.47
N GLY A 38 -44.53 -26.02 7.44
CA GLY A 38 -45.38 -27.19 7.28
C GLY A 38 -46.50 -26.97 6.27
N SER A 39 -46.76 -27.99 5.45
CA SER A 39 -47.90 -28.04 4.54
C SER A 39 -49.20 -28.26 5.30
N GLY A 40 -50.19 -27.40 5.07
CA GLY A 40 -51.60 -27.70 5.30
C GLY A 40 -52.31 -27.79 3.95
N LYS A 41 -52.64 -29.02 3.51
CA LYS A 41 -53.55 -29.27 2.38
C LYS A 41 -54.94 -28.73 2.69
N ARG A 42 -55.64 -28.15 1.70
CA ARG A 42 -57.10 -28.30 1.59
C ARG A 42 -57.56 -28.19 0.14
N ASN A 43 -58.24 -29.24 -0.29
CA ASN A 43 -58.93 -29.40 -1.56
C ASN A 43 -60.23 -28.58 -1.58
N GLU A 44 -60.60 -28.17 -2.80
CA GLU A 44 -61.95 -28.11 -3.38
C GLU A 44 -63.08 -27.44 -2.58
N LYS A 45 -63.63 -26.33 -3.09
CA LYS A 45 -64.82 -26.27 -3.95
C LYS A 45 -65.25 -24.80 -4.10
N GLY A 46 -65.62 -24.44 -5.33
CA GLY A 46 -66.12 -23.13 -5.67
C GLY A 46 -67.62 -22.96 -5.45
N GLU A 47 -68.08 -21.83 -5.96
CA GLU A 47 -69.44 -21.31 -6.09
C GLU A 47 -69.99 -20.50 -4.90
N GLY A 48 -70.44 -19.29 -5.22
CA GLY A 48 -71.23 -18.46 -4.32
C GLY A 48 -70.96 -16.96 -4.43
N SER A 49 -71.43 -16.34 -5.51
CA SER A 49 -71.59 -14.89 -5.68
C SER A 49 -72.47 -14.25 -4.60
N ALA A 50 -72.13 -13.05 -4.13
CA ALA A 50 -73.03 -11.88 -4.04
C ALA A 50 -72.33 -10.66 -3.37
N TYR A 51 -72.38 -9.54 -4.08
CA TYR A 51 -72.21 -8.14 -3.65
C TYR A 51 -73.24 -7.72 -2.57
N PRO A 52 -73.31 -6.44 -2.09
CA PRO A 52 -72.30 -5.40 -1.81
C PRO A 52 -72.57 -4.56 -0.50
N TYR A 53 -71.69 -3.57 -0.22
CA TYR A 53 -71.86 -2.36 0.64
C TYR A 53 -72.03 -2.58 2.17
N GLU A 54 -71.71 -1.67 3.09
CA GLU A 54 -70.74 -0.58 3.33
C GLU A 54 -70.86 -0.28 4.85
N TYR A 55 -69.78 0.20 5.48
CA TYR A 55 -69.57 0.84 6.82
C TYR A 55 -70.75 1.56 7.54
N PRO A 56 -70.64 2.12 8.78
CA PRO A 56 -69.63 2.05 9.87
C PRO A 56 -70.22 2.00 11.32
N GLY A 57 -69.39 1.93 12.38
CA GLY A 57 -69.74 2.45 13.73
C GLY A 57 -69.37 1.59 14.95
N ASP A 58 -68.39 2.08 15.73
CA ASP A 58 -67.86 1.71 17.07
C ASP A 58 -68.95 1.63 18.19
N PRO A 59 -68.76 1.19 19.48
CA PRO A 59 -67.51 1.04 20.26
C PRO A 59 -67.41 -0.08 21.36
N SER A 60 -66.21 -0.14 21.96
CA SER A 60 -65.87 -0.47 23.38
C SER A 60 -65.63 -1.92 23.84
N GLY A 61 -64.39 -2.16 24.35
CA GLY A 61 -64.09 -3.08 25.46
C GLY A 61 -62.94 -4.09 25.28
N GLU A 62 -61.71 -3.69 25.66
CA GLU A 62 -60.65 -4.43 26.42
C GLU A 62 -60.40 -5.95 26.17
N TYR A 63 -59.19 -6.54 26.07
CA TYR A 63 -57.79 -6.18 26.33
C TYR A 63 -56.86 -7.29 25.72
N ILE A 64 -55.63 -6.91 25.33
CA ILE A 64 -54.35 -7.70 25.22
C ILE A 64 -54.14 -8.62 23.98
N THR A 65 -53.31 -8.16 23.03
CA THR A 65 -51.99 -8.74 22.62
C THR A 65 -51.43 -7.92 21.45
N GLY A 66 -50.56 -6.95 21.75
CA GLY A 66 -50.03 -5.99 20.78
C GLY A 66 -48.97 -6.57 19.86
N TYR A 67 -49.40 -7.11 18.72
CA TYR A 67 -48.63 -6.99 17.48
C TYR A 67 -49.04 -5.67 16.82
N THR A 68 -48.22 -4.64 16.97
CA THR A 68 -48.29 -3.46 16.11
C THR A 68 -47.05 -3.40 15.24
N VAL A 69 -47.29 -3.76 13.98
CA VAL A 69 -46.56 -3.28 12.82
C VAL A 69 -46.53 -1.75 12.91
N GLU A 70 -45.35 -1.15 13.04
CA GLU A 70 -45.19 0.27 12.76
C GLU A 70 -43.74 0.68 12.45
N TYR A 71 -43.64 1.50 11.41
CA TYR A 71 -42.55 2.39 10.98
C TYR A 71 -41.22 1.80 10.49
N THR A 72 -41.24 1.33 9.24
CA THR A 72 -40.11 1.50 8.30
C THR A 72 -40.31 2.79 7.50
N ALA A 73 -40.29 3.94 8.15
CA ALA A 73 -40.28 5.24 7.49
C ALA A 73 -39.82 6.34 8.44
N ASP A 74 -38.52 6.42 8.77
CA ASP A 74 -37.92 7.67 9.29
C ASP A 74 -36.38 7.76 9.21
N TYR A 75 -35.75 7.06 8.26
CA TYR A 75 -34.36 7.36 7.84
C TYR A 75 -34.22 7.65 6.34
N ALA A 76 -35.34 7.92 5.67
CA ALA A 76 -35.40 8.31 4.26
C ALA A 76 -35.98 9.73 4.08
N LYS A 77 -35.73 10.63 5.03
CA LYS A 77 -35.95 12.07 4.88
C LYS A 77 -34.66 12.80 5.24
N GLY A 78 -33.79 12.89 4.24
CA GLY A 78 -32.49 13.57 4.31
C GLY A 78 -31.56 12.97 3.25
N GLU A 79 -31.56 13.60 2.07
CA GLU A 79 -30.69 13.31 0.91
C GLU A 79 -31.06 12.09 0.06
N SER A 80 -32.01 12.34 -0.84
CA SER A 80 -32.14 11.65 -2.11
C SER A 80 -30.93 11.95 -3.00
N ASP A 81 -29.86 11.19 -2.83
CA ASP A 81 -28.86 10.99 -3.87
C ASP A 81 -28.48 9.49 -3.87
N PRO A 82 -28.85 8.71 -4.91
CA PRO A 82 -28.44 7.32 -5.04
C PRO A 82 -26.98 7.27 -5.50
N SER A 83 -26.09 7.88 -4.72
CA SER A 83 -24.67 7.82 -4.96
C SER A 83 -24.18 6.41 -4.60
N VAL A 84 -23.24 5.89 -5.39
CA VAL A 84 -22.54 4.61 -5.13
C VAL A 84 -21.98 4.57 -3.69
N ALA A 85 -21.62 5.74 -3.14
CA ALA A 85 -21.16 5.92 -1.77
C ALA A 85 -22.23 5.53 -0.73
N ASN A 86 -23.50 5.87 -0.95
CA ASN A 86 -24.60 5.50 -0.05
C ASN A 86 -24.90 4.00 -0.09
N CYS A 87 -24.84 3.37 -1.26
CA CYS A 87 -24.96 1.92 -1.40
C CYS A 87 -23.80 1.17 -0.73
N LEU A 88 -22.57 1.67 -0.89
CA LEU A 88 -21.39 1.10 -0.24
C LEU A 88 -21.46 1.24 1.28
N LYS A 89 -21.84 2.41 1.78
CA LYS A 89 -22.04 2.67 3.22
C LYS A 89 -23.14 1.76 3.79
N TYR A 90 -24.23 1.57 3.05
CA TYR A 90 -25.29 0.63 3.40
C TYR A 90 -24.78 -0.82 3.45
N TYR A 91 -24.01 -1.27 2.46
CA TYR A 91 -23.40 -2.60 2.44
C TYR A 91 -22.44 -2.79 3.63
N MET A 92 -21.57 -1.80 3.88
CA MET A 92 -20.59 -1.86 4.96
C MET A 92 -21.26 -1.99 6.33
N ASN A 93 -22.36 -1.28 6.56
CA ASN A 93 -23.06 -1.27 7.85
C ASN A 93 -23.88 -2.54 8.15
N ARG A 94 -23.94 -3.53 7.24
CA ARG A 94 -24.66 -4.80 7.46
C ARG A 94 -23.81 -5.81 8.22
N SER A 95 -24.45 -6.85 8.79
CA SER A 95 -23.76 -7.91 9.53
C SER A 95 -22.82 -8.73 8.64
N VAL A 96 -21.77 -9.33 9.23
CA VAL A 96 -20.81 -10.18 8.52
C VAL A 96 -21.51 -11.28 7.71
N LYS A 97 -22.54 -11.91 8.30
CA LYS A 97 -23.35 -12.95 7.63
C LYS A 97 -24.04 -12.45 6.36
N TYR A 98 -24.62 -11.24 6.42
CA TYR A 98 -25.25 -10.63 5.26
C TYR A 98 -24.23 -10.31 4.17
N ARG A 99 -23.09 -9.72 4.54
CA ARG A 99 -22.02 -9.41 3.59
C ARG A 99 -21.45 -10.67 2.91
N MET A 100 -21.28 -11.77 3.66
CA MET A 100 -20.91 -13.07 3.11
C MET A 100 -21.95 -13.60 2.12
N LEU A 101 -23.24 -13.49 2.46
CA LEU A 101 -24.33 -13.94 1.61
C LEU A 101 -24.34 -13.17 0.28
N VAL A 102 -24.15 -11.85 0.32
CA VAL A 102 -24.03 -11.02 -0.89
C VAL A 102 -22.86 -11.48 -1.76
N ASN A 103 -21.67 -11.73 -1.21
CA ASN A 103 -20.55 -12.21 -2.03
C ASN A 103 -20.80 -13.58 -2.64
N LEU A 104 -21.41 -14.49 -1.88
CA LEU A 104 -21.78 -15.80 -2.40
C LEU A 104 -22.81 -15.67 -3.53
N SER A 105 -23.79 -14.78 -3.39
CA SER A 105 -24.75 -14.47 -4.45
C SER A 105 -24.06 -13.91 -5.69
N VAL A 106 -23.14 -12.96 -5.54
CA VAL A 106 -22.35 -12.41 -6.67
C VAL A 106 -21.54 -13.51 -7.36
N PHE A 107 -20.87 -14.38 -6.61
CA PHE A 107 -20.12 -15.51 -7.15
C PHE A 107 -21.01 -16.45 -7.97
N LEU A 108 -22.20 -16.78 -7.46
CA LEU A 108 -23.17 -17.63 -8.16
C LEU A 108 -23.72 -16.94 -9.42
N ILE A 109 -24.01 -15.64 -9.38
CA ILE A 109 -24.45 -14.87 -10.54
C ILE A 109 -23.37 -14.86 -11.62
N PHE A 110 -22.11 -14.58 -11.27
CA PHE A 110 -21.02 -14.57 -12.24
C PHE A 110 -20.77 -15.97 -12.83
N SER A 111 -20.89 -17.01 -12.01
CA SER A 111 -20.83 -18.40 -12.47
C SER A 111 -21.97 -18.73 -13.46
N ALA A 112 -23.17 -18.21 -13.22
CA ALA A 112 -24.32 -18.36 -14.12
C ALA A 112 -24.13 -17.58 -15.42
N ILE A 113 -23.66 -16.33 -15.39
CA ILE A 113 -23.31 -15.54 -16.58
C ILE A 113 -22.26 -16.27 -17.40
N MET A 114 -21.28 -16.88 -16.74
CA MET A 114 -20.26 -17.68 -17.41
C MET A 114 -20.80 -18.93 -18.09
N TYR A 115 -21.74 -19.62 -17.44
CA TYR A 115 -22.43 -20.75 -18.04
C TYR A 115 -23.25 -20.33 -19.27
N VAL A 116 -24.01 -19.25 -19.16
CA VAL A 116 -24.81 -18.70 -20.26
C VAL A 116 -23.92 -18.28 -21.42
N SER A 117 -22.80 -17.60 -21.13
CA SER A 117 -21.82 -17.20 -22.15
C SER A 117 -21.21 -18.42 -22.85
N TYR A 118 -20.90 -19.48 -22.09
CA TYR A 118 -20.38 -20.72 -22.64
C TYR A 118 -21.38 -21.47 -23.54
N GLU A 119 -22.67 -21.44 -23.23
CA GLU A 119 -23.71 -22.08 -24.06
C GLU A 119 -24.06 -21.26 -25.31
N ASN A 120 -23.97 -19.92 -25.25
CA ASN A 120 -24.45 -19.03 -26.32
C ASN A 120 -23.35 -18.49 -27.25
N ILE A 121 -22.08 -18.48 -26.83
CA ILE A 121 -20.98 -17.92 -27.62
C ILE A 121 -20.12 -19.06 -28.16
N GLU A 122 -20.07 -19.19 -29.48
CA GLU A 122 -19.29 -20.25 -30.15
C GLU A 122 -17.77 -20.03 -30.02
N ASN A 123 -17.32 -18.77 -29.99
CA ASN A 123 -15.91 -18.44 -29.86
C ASN A 123 -15.39 -18.69 -28.43
N ALA A 124 -14.68 -19.81 -28.24
CA ALA A 124 -14.11 -20.22 -26.97
C ALA A 124 -13.12 -19.21 -26.36
N LYS A 125 -12.44 -18.40 -27.20
CA LYS A 125 -11.48 -17.38 -26.74
C LYS A 125 -12.23 -16.24 -26.05
N THR A 126 -13.32 -15.77 -26.66
CA THR A 126 -14.21 -14.74 -26.10
C THR A 126 -14.82 -15.19 -24.78
N VAL A 127 -15.30 -16.43 -24.69
CA VAL A 127 -15.82 -16.99 -23.42
C VAL A 127 -14.74 -16.99 -22.33
N CYS A 128 -13.50 -17.35 -22.66
CA CYS A 128 -12.42 -17.34 -21.69
C CYS A 128 -12.09 -15.92 -21.18
N LEU A 129 -12.04 -14.93 -22.07
CA LEU A 129 -11.81 -13.54 -21.69
C LEU A 129 -12.94 -12.98 -20.82
N ILE A 130 -14.21 -13.27 -21.14
CA ILE A 130 -15.36 -12.91 -20.29
C ILE A 130 -15.21 -13.54 -18.91
N GLY A 131 -14.76 -14.80 -18.82
CA GLY A 131 -14.52 -15.48 -17.55
C GLY A 131 -13.43 -14.88 -16.70
N LEU A 132 -12.30 -14.51 -17.31
CA LEU A 132 -11.21 -13.83 -16.61
C LEU A 132 -11.63 -12.44 -16.15
N ALA A 133 -12.41 -11.70 -16.95
CA ALA A 133 -12.96 -10.40 -16.58
C ALA A 133 -13.96 -10.51 -15.42
N LEU A 134 -14.87 -11.49 -15.43
CA LEU A 134 -15.80 -11.70 -14.33
C LEU A 134 -15.10 -12.20 -13.06
N TYR A 135 -14.09 -13.07 -13.20
CA TYR A 135 -13.29 -13.56 -12.08
C TYR A 135 -12.53 -12.43 -11.38
N SER A 136 -11.84 -11.58 -12.14
CA SER A 136 -11.16 -10.39 -11.60
C SER A 136 -12.15 -9.40 -10.97
N THR A 137 -13.31 -9.18 -11.61
CA THR A 137 -14.39 -8.35 -11.03
C THR A 137 -14.90 -8.92 -9.71
N TYR A 138 -15.01 -10.25 -9.58
CA TYR A 138 -15.39 -10.88 -8.31
C TYR A 138 -14.35 -10.60 -7.22
N PHE A 139 -13.06 -10.69 -7.53
CA PHE A 139 -12.01 -10.39 -6.55
C PHE A 139 -11.96 -8.90 -6.15
N LEU A 140 -12.31 -7.98 -7.05
CA LEU A 140 -12.52 -6.57 -6.72
C LEU A 140 -13.68 -6.37 -5.73
N LEU A 141 -14.78 -7.11 -5.89
CA LEU A 141 -15.90 -7.06 -4.95
C LEU A 141 -15.58 -7.77 -3.63
N PHE A 142 -14.83 -8.88 -3.70
CA PHE A 142 -14.36 -9.62 -2.54
C PHE A 142 -13.38 -8.79 -1.69
N SER A 143 -12.52 -7.96 -2.30
CA SER A 143 -11.64 -7.07 -1.55
C SER A 143 -12.41 -6.00 -0.77
N LEU A 144 -13.50 -5.46 -1.34
CA LEU A 144 -14.41 -4.55 -0.63
C LEU A 144 -15.07 -5.22 0.58
N TYR A 145 -15.48 -6.48 0.43
CA TYR A 145 -15.97 -7.28 1.55
C TYR A 145 -14.91 -7.46 2.63
N LEU A 146 -13.68 -7.82 2.23
CA LEU A 146 -12.58 -8.06 3.15
C LEU A 146 -12.28 -6.78 3.94
N LEU A 147 -12.17 -5.65 3.24
CA LEU A 147 -11.99 -4.33 3.85
C LEU A 147 -13.11 -3.98 4.82
N SER A 148 -14.37 -4.12 4.38
CA SER A 148 -15.53 -3.84 5.23
C SER A 148 -15.54 -4.70 6.50
N THR A 149 -15.14 -5.96 6.39
CA THR A 149 -15.08 -6.86 7.55
C THR A 149 -13.97 -6.44 8.51
N MET A 150 -12.79 -6.09 8.00
CA MET A 150 -11.68 -5.63 8.86
C MET A 150 -11.98 -4.29 9.54
N LEU A 151 -12.65 -3.35 8.86
CA LEU A 151 -12.96 -2.04 9.43
C LEU A 151 -14.12 -2.07 10.45
N ASN A 152 -15.06 -3.02 10.33
CA ASN A 152 -16.29 -3.06 11.15
C ASN A 152 -16.31 -4.11 12.27
N ASP A 153 -15.37 -5.06 12.30
CA ASP A 153 -15.31 -6.15 13.31
C ASP A 153 -15.09 -5.68 14.77
N GLU A 154 -14.93 -4.38 15.03
CA GLU A 154 -14.67 -3.83 16.37
C GLU A 154 -15.93 -3.54 17.20
N TYR A 155 -17.10 -3.32 16.58
CA TYR A 155 -18.30 -2.96 17.37
C TYR A 155 -18.77 -4.11 18.27
N ASP A 156 -18.55 -5.36 17.83
CA ASP A 156 -18.93 -6.56 18.56
C ASP A 156 -17.86 -7.02 19.56
N THR A 157 -16.57 -6.83 19.25
CA THR A 157 -15.46 -7.35 20.08
C THR A 157 -15.16 -6.45 21.29
N TYR A 158 -15.20 -5.12 21.12
CA TYR A 158 -14.97 -4.18 22.22
C TYR A 158 -16.09 -4.25 23.27
N ASN A 159 -17.34 -4.47 22.86
CA ASN A 159 -18.47 -4.66 23.78
C ASN A 159 -18.44 -6.02 24.49
N ALA A 160 -17.96 -7.09 23.84
CA ALA A 160 -17.77 -8.37 24.50
C ALA A 160 -16.71 -8.30 25.61
N VAL A 161 -15.57 -7.65 25.35
CA VAL A 161 -14.52 -7.45 26.36
C VAL A 161 -14.96 -6.48 27.46
N LYS A 162 -15.68 -5.40 27.13
CA LYS A 162 -16.26 -4.50 28.13
C LYS A 162 -17.33 -5.20 28.97
N GLY A 163 -18.11 -6.11 28.35
CA GLY A 163 -19.09 -6.96 29.01
C GLY A 163 -18.45 -7.92 30.02
N ASP A 164 -17.42 -8.67 29.64
CA ASP A 164 -16.80 -9.68 30.51
C ASP A 164 -15.82 -9.10 31.55
N VAL A 165 -15.15 -7.99 31.25
CA VAL A 165 -14.18 -7.37 32.17
C VAL A 165 -14.89 -6.50 33.22
N PHE A 166 -15.98 -5.81 32.87
CA PHE A 166 -16.76 -5.07 33.86
C PHE A 166 -17.72 -5.93 34.66
N THR A 167 -18.33 -7.00 34.12
CA THR A 167 -19.22 -7.86 34.92
C THR A 167 -18.45 -8.68 35.95
N ASN A 168 -17.27 -9.22 35.62
CA ASN A 168 -16.46 -9.96 36.59
C ASN A 168 -15.74 -9.06 37.61
N ARG A 169 -15.34 -7.84 37.24
CA ARG A 169 -14.80 -6.89 38.23
C ARG A 169 -15.89 -6.22 39.04
N SER A 170 -17.09 -5.96 38.49
CA SER A 170 -18.19 -5.40 39.27
C SER A 170 -18.69 -6.40 40.30
N GLU A 171 -18.85 -7.69 39.98
CA GLU A 171 -19.26 -8.68 40.99
C GLU A 171 -18.21 -8.92 42.08
N ILE A 172 -16.92 -8.84 41.75
CA ILE A 172 -15.83 -9.01 42.72
C ILE A 172 -15.67 -7.76 43.59
N HIS A 173 -15.71 -6.56 43.01
CA HIS A 173 -15.70 -5.32 43.79
C HIS A 173 -17.01 -5.10 44.55
N GLU A 174 -18.16 -5.53 44.05
CA GLU A 174 -19.43 -5.44 44.76
C GLU A 174 -19.53 -6.50 45.87
N LYS A 175 -18.88 -7.66 45.74
CA LYS A 175 -18.69 -8.61 46.85
C LYS A 175 -17.68 -8.11 47.88
N GLU A 176 -16.54 -7.54 47.47
CA GLU A 176 -15.54 -6.95 48.37
C GLU A 176 -16.08 -5.69 49.07
N LEU A 177 -16.82 -4.83 48.36
CA LEU A 177 -17.56 -3.71 48.95
C LEU A 177 -18.67 -4.23 49.86
N ASN A 178 -19.47 -5.23 49.49
CA ASN A 178 -20.52 -5.75 50.39
C ASN A 178 -19.96 -6.45 51.64
N ILE A 179 -18.72 -6.94 51.61
CA ILE A 179 -18.00 -7.45 52.79
C ILE A 179 -17.51 -6.26 53.66
N LEU A 180 -16.96 -5.21 53.05
CA LEU A 180 -16.55 -3.97 53.74
C LEU A 180 -17.72 -3.15 54.30
N TYR A 181 -18.90 -3.20 53.66
CA TYR A 181 -20.11 -2.47 54.08
C TYR A 181 -20.97 -3.26 55.08
N LYS A 182 -20.67 -4.53 55.35
CA LYS A 182 -21.27 -5.28 56.48
C LYS A 182 -20.65 -4.92 57.83
N GLU A 183 -19.48 -4.30 57.86
CA GLU A 183 -18.76 -3.98 59.10
C GLU A 183 -18.92 -2.53 59.61
N LYS A 184 -19.69 -1.67 58.93
CA LYS A 184 -19.99 -0.33 59.45
C LYS A 184 -21.48 0.01 59.37
N THR A 185 -22.10 0.04 60.54
CA THR A 185 -23.43 0.56 60.85
C THR A 185 -23.59 2.00 60.36
N VAL A 186 -24.34 2.22 59.26
CA VAL A 186 -24.92 3.52 58.92
C VAL A 186 -26.35 3.33 58.39
N THR A 187 -27.26 4.15 58.89
CA THR A 187 -28.73 4.05 58.89
C THR A 187 -29.39 4.25 57.51
N GLY A 188 -30.30 3.34 57.16
CA GLY A 188 -30.93 3.19 55.83
C GLY A 188 -31.98 4.22 55.42
N LYS A 189 -31.69 5.53 55.49
CA LYS A 189 -32.58 6.59 54.94
C LYS A 189 -31.99 7.48 53.85
N GLN A 190 -30.71 7.37 53.52
CA GLN A 190 -30.07 8.20 52.47
C GLN A 190 -29.96 7.54 51.08
N ILE A 191 -30.15 6.22 50.97
CA ILE A 191 -29.96 5.49 49.70
C ILE A 191 -31.12 5.73 48.70
N ARG A 192 -32.35 5.99 49.16
CA ARG A 192 -33.51 6.20 48.25
C ARG A 192 -33.56 7.56 47.55
N LYS A 193 -32.66 8.50 47.83
CA LYS A 193 -32.65 9.83 47.19
C LYS A 193 -31.62 9.98 46.07
N GLN A 194 -30.61 9.11 45.99
CA GLN A 194 -29.58 9.17 44.94
C GLN A 194 -29.97 8.39 43.66
N ASP A 195 -30.75 7.30 43.79
CA ASP A 195 -31.22 6.53 42.62
C ASP A 195 -32.22 7.28 41.72
N LYS A 196 -32.82 8.38 42.21
CA LYS A 196 -33.71 9.23 41.40
C LYS A 196 -32.99 10.32 40.59
N ILE A 197 -31.69 10.54 40.81
CA ILE A 197 -30.94 11.59 40.13
C ILE A 197 -30.11 11.02 38.96
N PHE A 198 -29.82 9.71 38.95
CA PHE A 198 -29.01 9.09 37.90
C PHE A 198 -29.76 8.74 36.60
N ASN A 199 -31.10 8.68 36.62
CA ASN A 199 -31.93 8.25 35.48
C ASN A 199 -32.59 9.41 34.69
N GLY A 200 -32.19 10.67 34.92
CA GLY A 200 -32.89 11.85 34.39
C GLY A 200 -32.20 12.63 33.27
N SER A 201 -31.04 12.21 32.75
CA SER A 201 -30.25 13.04 31.82
C SER A 201 -29.89 12.34 30.51
N HIS A 202 -30.85 11.63 29.93
CA HIS A 202 -30.87 11.28 28.51
C HIS A 202 -32.20 11.71 27.91
N GLU A 203 -32.31 12.98 27.53
CA GLU A 203 -33.30 13.46 26.55
C GLU A 203 -32.81 14.81 26.00
N GLY A 204 -32.80 14.94 24.67
CA GLY A 204 -32.13 16.02 23.95
C GLY A 204 -32.97 17.28 23.71
N GLY A 205 -32.39 18.22 22.96
CA GLY A 205 -33.14 19.26 22.25
C GLY A 205 -32.64 20.70 22.45
N THR A 206 -32.19 21.29 21.35
CA THR A 206 -31.84 22.70 21.12
C THR A 206 -33.01 23.68 21.37
N THR A 207 -32.76 24.85 21.99
CA THR A 207 -33.15 26.24 21.58
C THR A 207 -33.09 27.25 22.75
N PHE A 208 -32.55 28.45 22.50
CA PHE A 208 -32.54 29.65 23.37
C PHE A 208 -33.97 30.22 23.57
N PRO A 209 -34.33 30.92 24.69
CA PRO A 209 -33.94 32.34 24.90
C PRO A 209 -33.84 32.86 26.36
N LEU A 210 -33.43 34.14 26.45
CA LEU A 210 -33.27 35.04 27.60
C LEU A 210 -34.42 35.08 28.64
N LEU A 211 -34.03 35.38 29.90
CA LEU A 211 -34.61 36.28 30.94
C LEU A 211 -34.22 35.68 32.32
N GLY A 212 -33.81 36.37 33.37
CA GLY A 212 -33.72 37.79 33.73
C GLY A 212 -33.28 37.85 35.21
N LYS A 213 -32.48 38.86 35.53
CA LYS A 213 -31.91 39.18 36.85
C LYS A 213 -32.95 39.38 37.96
N SER A 214 -32.60 39.00 39.18
CA SER A 214 -32.88 39.70 40.47
C SER A 214 -32.10 38.92 41.56
N MET A 215 -31.49 39.43 42.64
CA MET A 215 -31.53 40.68 43.42
C MET A 215 -30.17 40.80 44.15
N LEU A 216 -29.48 41.94 44.02
CA LEU A 216 -29.31 43.01 45.03
C LEU A 216 -28.50 42.65 46.30
N GLN A 217 -27.30 43.24 46.33
CA GLN A 217 -26.50 43.59 47.50
C GLN A 217 -27.28 44.43 48.51
N GLN A 218 -26.89 44.33 49.78
CA GLN A 218 -26.61 45.50 50.62
C GLN A 218 -25.95 45.10 51.95
N ARG A 219 -24.74 45.62 52.22
CA ARG A 219 -24.41 46.48 53.38
C ARG A 219 -22.93 46.39 53.77
N ASP A 220 -22.32 47.57 53.87
CA ASP A 220 -21.12 47.85 54.66
C ASP A 220 -21.49 48.26 56.09
N GLY A 221 -20.53 48.02 56.99
CA GLY A 221 -20.20 48.91 58.11
C GLY A 221 -20.35 48.31 59.50
N ILE A 222 -19.23 48.20 60.24
CA ILE A 222 -18.91 48.87 61.54
C ILE A 222 -17.81 48.12 62.34
N GLN A 223 -16.74 48.87 62.64
CA GLN A 223 -15.85 48.99 63.83
C GLN A 223 -15.13 47.80 64.53
N ASN A 224 -13.85 48.11 64.82
CA ASN A 224 -13.07 47.91 66.08
C ASN A 224 -12.70 46.46 66.49
N ASP A 225 -11.55 46.14 67.10
CA ASP A 225 -10.43 46.87 67.70
C ASP A 225 -9.29 45.84 67.98
N THR A 226 -8.08 46.36 68.26
CA THR A 226 -6.99 45.82 69.14
C THR A 226 -6.19 44.58 68.69
N GLU A 227 -4.88 44.75 68.38
CA GLU A 227 -3.68 44.49 69.24
C GLU A 227 -3.16 43.05 69.02
N GLU A 228 -1.87 42.69 68.99
CA GLU A 228 -0.60 43.27 69.45
C GLU A 228 0.56 42.42 68.84
N ASN A 229 1.74 43.04 68.66
CA ASN A 229 3.13 42.58 68.94
C ASN A 229 3.60 41.15 68.56
N ASP A 230 4.84 40.84 68.18
CA ASP A 230 6.18 41.47 68.20
C ASP A 230 7.09 40.53 67.35
N ASN A 231 8.00 41.01 66.49
CA ASN A 231 9.45 41.19 66.72
C ASN A 231 10.21 39.90 67.15
N LEU A 232 11.43 39.56 66.70
CA LEU A 232 12.50 40.24 65.96
C LEU A 232 13.62 39.22 65.62
N GLY A 233 14.39 39.51 64.56
CA GLY A 233 15.85 39.35 64.51
C GLY A 233 16.42 38.02 63.97
N ASN A 234 17.53 37.99 63.22
CA ASN A 234 18.49 39.05 62.90
C ASN A 234 19.56 38.53 61.90
N ILE A 235 20.14 39.46 61.08
CA ILE A 235 21.60 39.61 60.76
C ILE A 235 22.22 38.61 59.74
N GLN A 236 23.02 38.95 58.70
CA GLN A 236 23.79 40.15 58.28
C GLN A 236 24.36 39.99 56.82
N MET A 237 24.58 41.14 56.11
CA MET A 237 25.74 41.56 55.24
C MET A 237 26.29 40.65 54.09
N ASN A 238 26.88 41.09 52.95
CA ASN A 238 27.26 42.39 52.37
C ASN A 238 27.71 42.23 50.87
N SER A 239 27.37 43.23 50.03
CA SER A 239 28.18 43.96 48.99
C SER A 239 29.00 43.32 47.83
N TYR A 240 29.10 44.12 46.74
CA TYR A 240 30.03 44.20 45.56
C TYR A 240 29.44 43.73 44.20
N ASN A 241 29.52 44.43 43.05
CA ASN A 241 30.14 45.70 42.64
C ASN A 241 29.53 46.25 41.31
N LYS A 242 29.65 47.57 41.09
CA LYS A 242 29.32 48.33 39.85
C LYS A 242 30.39 48.17 38.76
N HIS A 243 30.03 48.38 37.48
CA HIS A 243 30.69 49.39 36.62
C HIS A 243 29.85 49.80 35.40
N LYS A 244 29.99 51.07 35.03
CA LYS A 244 29.22 51.87 34.06
C LYS A 244 30.24 52.74 33.30
N THR A 245 30.03 53.03 32.01
CA THR A 245 30.33 54.27 31.22
C THR A 245 30.57 53.91 29.74
N ARG A 246 30.30 54.67 28.66
CA ARG A 246 29.49 55.83 28.22
C ARG A 246 30.35 56.62 27.20
N GLY A 247 29.77 56.98 26.04
CA GLY A 247 30.24 58.02 25.10
C GLY A 247 30.74 57.48 23.75
N GLU A 248 30.57 58.13 22.60
CA GLU A 248 29.83 59.31 22.15
C GLU A 248 30.06 59.44 20.61
N LYS A 249 29.14 60.14 19.90
CA LYS A 249 29.33 60.89 18.63
C LYS A 249 29.18 60.22 17.23
N ASN A 250 27.99 60.48 16.66
CA ASN A 250 27.62 60.84 15.27
C ASN A 250 28.54 61.95 14.65
N PRO A 251 28.50 62.32 13.33
CA PRO A 251 27.23 62.57 12.59
C PRO A 251 27.20 62.59 11.02
N GLU A 252 25.99 62.90 10.50
CA GLU A 252 25.61 63.55 9.20
C GLU A 252 25.72 62.76 7.87
N LYS A 253 24.92 62.93 6.81
CA LYS A 253 23.68 63.65 6.34
C LYS A 253 23.52 63.17 4.85
N GLY A 254 22.43 63.22 4.10
CA GLY A 254 21.07 63.78 4.17
C GLY A 254 20.21 63.08 3.07
N ASP A 255 18.90 62.93 3.25
CA ASP A 255 17.79 63.88 2.99
C ASP A 255 17.29 63.96 1.53
N SER A 256 16.00 63.62 1.34
CA SER A 256 14.90 64.46 0.77
C SER A 256 13.85 63.61 0.02
N LEU A 257 12.60 63.49 0.51
CA LEU A 257 11.38 64.35 0.33
C LEU A 257 10.43 63.72 -0.73
N TYR A 258 9.11 63.52 -0.52
CA TYR A 258 7.99 64.44 -0.18
C TYR A 258 6.81 63.65 0.48
N ARG A 259 6.16 64.07 1.59
CA ARG A 259 5.04 65.06 1.80
C ARG A 259 3.76 64.79 0.98
N GLY A 260 2.51 64.79 1.48
CA GLY A 260 1.84 65.07 2.78
C GLY A 260 0.33 64.72 2.70
N ASN A 261 -0.33 64.30 3.80
CA ASN A 261 -1.31 65.04 4.66
C ASN A 261 -2.45 65.79 3.90
N ARG A 262 -3.75 65.74 4.24
CA ARG A 262 -4.39 65.80 5.59
C ARG A 262 -5.95 65.82 5.52
N THR A 263 -6.58 65.66 6.70
CA THR A 263 -7.89 66.23 7.22
C THR A 263 -9.22 65.52 6.85
N CYS A 264 -10.27 65.38 7.68
CA CYS A 264 -10.57 65.70 9.11
C CYS A 264 -11.88 65.01 9.60
N SER A 265 -12.02 64.90 10.94
CA SER A 265 -13.05 64.34 11.89
C SER A 265 -14.51 64.90 11.79
N PRO A 266 -15.52 64.65 12.70
CA PRO A 266 -15.56 63.95 14.03
C PRO A 266 -16.87 63.21 14.51
N SER A 267 -16.76 62.50 15.67
CA SER A 267 -17.77 62.21 16.74
C SER A 267 -18.97 61.29 16.42
N MET A 268 -19.56 60.46 17.31
CA MET A 268 -19.63 60.36 18.77
C MET A 268 -20.25 58.98 19.14
N GLY A 269 -19.85 58.30 20.23
CA GLY A 269 -20.66 57.17 20.75
C GLY A 269 -20.02 56.10 21.66
N LYS A 270 -19.45 56.49 22.81
CA LYS A 270 -19.33 55.75 24.11
C LYS A 270 -18.61 54.37 24.17
N GLN A 271 -17.43 54.39 24.80
CA GLN A 271 -16.73 53.27 25.47
C GLN A 271 -17.21 53.14 26.96
N PRO A 272 -16.74 52.18 27.80
CA PRO A 272 -15.35 52.06 28.35
C PRO A 272 -14.82 50.58 28.44
N MET A 273 -13.51 50.24 28.46
CA MET A 273 -12.47 50.39 29.53
C MET A 273 -12.95 49.81 30.89
N GLU A 274 -12.27 48.96 31.67
CA GLU A 274 -10.87 48.58 31.97
C GLU A 274 -10.93 47.26 32.80
N GLU A 275 -10.02 46.28 32.73
CA GLU A 275 -8.64 46.18 33.26
C GLU A 275 -8.53 45.90 34.79
N TYR A 276 -7.89 44.74 35.13
CA TYR A 276 -7.16 44.41 36.40
C TYR A 276 -7.97 44.30 37.73
N GLU A 277 -7.73 43.43 38.72
CA GLU A 277 -6.66 42.48 39.11
C GLU A 277 -7.09 41.69 40.38
N ARG A 278 -6.39 40.59 40.70
CA ARG A 278 -6.10 39.98 42.04
C ARG A 278 -6.85 38.73 42.57
N GLU A 279 -5.97 37.83 43.02
CA GLU A 279 -6.08 36.46 43.53
C GLU A 279 -6.53 36.36 45.00
N GLY A 280 -6.95 35.15 45.41
CA GLY A 280 -7.09 34.77 46.83
C GLY A 280 -7.62 33.35 47.09
N ALA A 281 -6.76 32.33 46.94
CA ALA A 281 -6.57 31.10 47.75
C ALA A 281 -7.73 30.08 48.05
N PRO A 282 -7.39 28.79 48.35
CA PRO A 282 -8.04 27.63 47.73
C PRO A 282 -9.03 26.88 48.63
N ASN A 283 -10.14 26.40 48.04
CA ASN A 283 -10.96 25.38 48.66
C ASN A 283 -10.41 23.99 48.32
N SER A 284 -9.94 23.29 49.36
CA SER A 284 -9.52 21.90 49.33
C SER A 284 -10.70 20.98 49.03
N LYS A 285 -10.97 20.71 47.75
CA LYS A 285 -11.76 19.60 47.20
C LYS A 285 -11.77 19.81 45.68
N ASP A 286 -10.67 19.42 45.06
CA ASP A 286 -10.53 19.08 43.64
C ASP A 286 -9.02 18.96 43.36
N VAL A 287 -8.41 17.89 43.89
CA VAL A 287 -7.22 17.34 43.23
C VAL A 287 -7.77 16.34 42.23
N THR A 288 -8.39 16.86 41.17
CA THR A 288 -8.47 16.12 39.93
C THR A 288 -7.03 15.95 39.48
N CYS A 289 -6.56 14.71 39.37
CA CYS A 289 -5.42 14.42 38.52
C CYS A 289 -5.71 15.08 37.17
N GLU A 290 -4.99 16.14 36.82
CA GLU A 290 -4.98 16.71 35.47
C GLU A 290 -4.43 15.63 34.53
N GLY A 291 -5.32 14.72 34.13
CA GLY A 291 -5.10 13.82 33.05
C GLY A 291 -5.12 14.64 31.77
N TYR A 292 -3.95 14.84 31.18
CA TYR A 292 -3.83 15.23 29.78
C TYR A 292 -4.87 14.48 28.95
N GLU A 293 -5.74 15.18 28.23
CA GLU A 293 -6.62 14.57 27.25
C GLU A 293 -5.76 13.74 26.29
N MET A 294 -5.88 12.41 26.34
CA MET A 294 -5.37 11.56 25.26
C MET A 294 -6.04 12.00 23.98
N PHE A 295 -5.27 12.46 22.99
CA PHE A 295 -5.80 12.74 21.67
C PHE A 295 -6.45 11.46 21.13
N SER A 296 -7.71 11.55 20.71
CA SER A 296 -8.37 10.39 20.11
C SER A 296 -7.61 9.97 18.86
N PHE A 297 -7.48 8.66 18.60
CA PHE A 297 -6.82 8.16 17.39
C PHE A 297 -7.38 8.80 16.11
N ASP A 298 -8.69 9.06 16.08
CA ASP A 298 -9.37 9.71 14.96
C ASP A 298 -8.93 11.17 14.75
N SER A 299 -8.59 11.90 15.82
CA SER A 299 -8.14 13.29 15.73
C SER A 299 -6.77 13.45 15.05
N ILE A 300 -5.93 12.41 15.11
CA ILE A 300 -4.61 12.35 14.45
C ILE A 300 -4.74 11.69 13.06
N GLY A 301 -5.55 10.64 12.95
CA GLY A 301 -5.78 9.96 11.67
C GLY A 301 -6.45 10.84 10.61
N LYS A 302 -7.30 11.79 11.00
CA LYS A 302 -7.99 12.68 10.07
C LYS A 302 -7.02 13.60 9.29
N PRO A 303 -6.10 14.36 9.92
CA PRO A 303 -5.07 15.13 9.21
C PRO A 303 -4.23 14.28 8.25
N ILE A 304 -3.82 13.07 8.66
CA ILE A 304 -3.04 12.15 7.82
C ILE A 304 -3.83 11.77 6.57
N ARG A 305 -5.12 11.44 6.74
CA ARG A 305 -6.01 11.12 5.62
C ARG A 305 -6.20 12.31 4.69
N GLU A 306 -6.49 13.49 5.23
CA GLU A 306 -6.72 14.71 4.44
C GLU A 306 -5.46 15.13 3.67
N GLY A 307 -4.28 15.04 4.29
CA GLY A 307 -3.00 15.29 3.63
C GLY A 307 -2.72 14.30 2.50
N SER A 308 -2.97 13.00 2.74
CA SER A 308 -2.74 11.93 1.75
C SER A 308 -3.69 12.04 0.55
N GLU A 309 -5.00 12.18 0.80
CA GLU A 309 -6.02 12.35 -0.25
C GLU A 309 -5.84 13.69 -1.00
N GLY A 310 -5.40 14.74 -0.29
CA GLY A 310 -5.08 16.04 -0.86
C GLY A 310 -3.90 15.98 -1.83
N PHE A 311 -2.76 15.41 -1.40
CA PHE A 311 -1.59 15.24 -2.26
C PHE A 311 -1.91 14.38 -3.49
N PHE A 312 -2.61 13.25 -3.28
CA PHE A 312 -3.07 12.39 -4.36
C PHE A 312 -3.90 13.16 -5.39
N SER A 313 -4.84 14.00 -4.95
CA SER A 313 -5.70 14.77 -5.85
C SER A 313 -4.89 15.74 -6.74
N VAL A 314 -3.87 16.39 -6.19
CA VAL A 314 -3.00 17.30 -6.95
C VAL A 314 -2.09 16.52 -7.91
N GLN A 315 -1.51 15.42 -7.44
CA GLN A 315 -0.65 14.55 -8.23
C GLN A 315 -1.41 13.91 -9.39
N TYR A 316 -2.58 13.31 -9.12
CA TYR A 316 -3.46 12.70 -10.12
C TYR A 316 -3.85 13.70 -11.21
N ASN A 317 -4.25 14.91 -10.84
CA ASN A 317 -4.61 15.94 -11.83
C ASN A 317 -3.42 16.32 -12.73
N SER A 318 -2.20 16.32 -12.18
CA SER A 318 -0.98 16.58 -12.95
C SER A 318 -0.66 15.43 -13.89
N ILE A 319 -0.70 14.20 -13.39
CA ILE A 319 -0.50 12.97 -14.16
C ILE A 319 -1.54 12.86 -15.28
N PHE A 320 -2.82 13.11 -15.00
CA PHE A 320 -3.89 13.06 -15.99
C PHE A 320 -3.63 14.03 -17.15
N LYS A 321 -3.20 15.27 -16.86
CA LYS A 321 -2.83 16.24 -17.91
C LYS A 321 -1.68 15.73 -18.76
N VAL A 322 -0.63 15.19 -18.14
CA VAL A 322 0.52 14.59 -18.85
C VAL A 322 0.05 13.42 -19.72
N SER A 323 -0.77 12.51 -19.19
CA SER A 323 -1.33 11.38 -19.93
C SER A 323 -2.17 11.83 -21.13
N MET A 324 -2.96 12.89 -21.02
CA MET A 324 -3.71 13.44 -22.17
C MET A 324 -2.77 13.97 -23.27
N VAL A 325 -1.66 14.63 -22.89
CA VAL A 325 -0.65 15.07 -23.86
C VAL A 325 -0.03 13.87 -24.58
N PHE A 326 0.36 12.82 -23.85
CA PHE A 326 0.91 11.59 -24.46
C PHE A 326 -0.12 10.85 -25.31
N THR A 327 -1.39 10.86 -24.93
CA THR A 327 -2.47 10.27 -25.72
C THR A 327 -2.54 10.91 -27.10
N THR A 328 -2.54 12.25 -27.15
CA THR A 328 -2.52 12.99 -28.42
C THR A 328 -1.23 12.74 -29.20
N LEU A 329 -0.08 12.72 -28.51
CA LEU A 329 1.22 12.43 -29.11
C LEU A 329 1.22 11.05 -29.78
N ILE A 330 0.74 10.00 -29.10
CA ILE A 330 0.67 8.63 -29.64
C ILE A 330 -0.15 8.62 -30.93
N VAL A 331 -1.35 9.20 -30.93
CA VAL A 331 -2.19 9.24 -32.15
C VAL A 331 -1.47 9.97 -33.28
N LEU A 332 -0.89 11.14 -32.99
CA LEU A 332 -0.16 11.95 -33.97
C LEU A 332 1.05 11.21 -34.54
N LEU A 333 1.80 10.48 -33.70
CA LEU A 333 2.94 9.68 -34.12
C LEU A 333 2.56 8.58 -35.11
N TYR A 334 1.47 7.85 -34.82
CA TYR A 334 0.97 6.82 -35.73
C TYR A 334 0.41 7.42 -37.02
N VAL A 335 -0.21 8.60 -36.97
CA VAL A 335 -0.68 9.30 -38.17
C VAL A 335 0.49 9.78 -39.04
N ILE A 336 1.52 10.39 -38.44
CA ILE A 336 2.73 10.88 -39.15
C ILE A 336 3.44 9.75 -39.89
N ARG A 337 3.42 8.53 -39.35
CA ARG A 337 3.96 7.35 -40.04
C ARG A 337 3.33 7.12 -41.41
N GLY A 338 2.02 7.31 -41.56
CA GLY A 338 1.29 7.14 -42.82
C GLY A 338 1.08 5.70 -43.32
N ASP A 339 1.85 4.71 -42.83
CA ASP A 339 1.74 3.32 -43.31
C ASP A 339 0.58 2.54 -42.69
N TYR A 340 -0.22 1.90 -43.55
CA TYR A 340 -1.23 0.95 -43.13
C TYR A 340 -0.60 -0.32 -42.52
N ALA A 341 -1.09 -0.72 -41.35
CA ALA A 341 -0.68 -1.96 -40.72
C ALA A 341 -1.40 -3.14 -41.38
N LYS A 342 -0.64 -4.06 -41.98
CA LYS A 342 -1.16 -5.30 -42.56
C LYS A 342 -0.95 -6.44 -41.57
N LEU A 343 -2.03 -6.91 -40.96
CA LEU A 343 -2.01 -8.00 -39.98
C LEU A 343 -2.71 -9.25 -40.54
N PRO A 344 -2.23 -10.47 -40.26
CA PRO A 344 -2.83 -11.69 -40.80
C PRO A 344 -4.26 -11.94 -40.29
N ARG A 345 -5.17 -12.37 -41.17
CA ARG A 345 -6.50 -12.89 -40.78
C ARG A 345 -6.40 -14.30 -40.21
N HIS A 346 -7.37 -14.64 -39.35
CA HIS A 346 -7.61 -16.02 -38.94
C HIS A 346 -7.86 -16.87 -40.21
N ARG A 347 -7.19 -18.02 -40.36
CA ARG A 347 -7.47 -18.92 -41.49
C ARG A 347 -8.92 -19.42 -41.37
N CYS A 348 -9.67 -19.36 -42.47
CA CYS A 348 -10.99 -19.98 -42.57
C CYS A 348 -10.83 -21.50 -42.33
N GLU A 349 -11.56 -22.07 -41.36
CA GLU A 349 -11.68 -23.52 -41.24
C GLU A 349 -12.31 -24.08 -42.51
N GLN A 350 -11.77 -25.19 -43.03
CA GLN A 350 -12.36 -25.86 -44.18
C GLN A 350 -13.77 -26.34 -43.85
N VAL A 351 -14.77 -25.76 -44.51
CA VAL A 351 -16.14 -26.27 -44.46
C VAL A 351 -16.26 -27.34 -45.54
N ASN A 352 -16.41 -28.61 -45.14
CA ASN A 352 -16.63 -29.75 -46.05
C ASN A 352 -15.56 -29.95 -47.14
N GLY A 353 -14.29 -29.66 -46.85
CA GLY A 353 -13.18 -29.92 -47.78
C GLY A 353 -13.15 -29.03 -49.03
N VAL A 354 -13.87 -27.91 -49.02
CA VAL A 354 -13.81 -26.87 -50.06
C VAL A 354 -13.41 -25.56 -49.39
N ASP A 355 -12.39 -24.90 -49.91
CA ASP A 355 -11.98 -23.59 -49.43
C ASP A 355 -13.11 -22.57 -49.66
N ASP A 356 -13.44 -21.77 -48.66
CA ASP A 356 -14.42 -20.70 -48.79
C ASP A 356 -13.89 -19.67 -49.81
N VAL A 357 -14.51 -19.62 -50.99
CA VAL A 357 -14.06 -18.84 -52.15
C VAL A 357 -14.03 -17.33 -51.86
N ASN A 358 -14.80 -16.85 -50.86
CA ASN A 358 -14.77 -15.47 -50.41
C ASN A 358 -13.56 -15.14 -49.50
N CYS A 359 -12.89 -16.15 -48.95
CA CYS A 359 -11.77 -16.02 -48.02
C CYS A 359 -10.40 -16.03 -48.73
N VAL A 360 -10.36 -16.40 -50.02
CA VAL A 360 -9.14 -16.55 -50.83
C VAL A 360 -8.52 -15.19 -51.23
N ASN A 361 -9.31 -14.12 -51.29
CA ASN A 361 -8.86 -12.85 -51.88
C ASN A 361 -8.17 -11.86 -50.92
N ASP A 362 -8.39 -11.93 -49.60
CA ASP A 362 -7.80 -10.99 -48.63
C ASP A 362 -7.19 -11.71 -47.40
N LYS A 363 -5.92 -12.12 -47.52
CA LYS A 363 -5.13 -12.77 -46.45
C LYS A 363 -4.85 -11.87 -45.22
N TYR A 364 -5.03 -10.56 -45.35
CA TYR A 364 -4.63 -9.58 -44.34
C TYR A 364 -5.77 -8.61 -44.01
N ILE A 365 -5.87 -8.20 -42.74
CA ILE A 365 -6.63 -7.03 -42.32
C ILE A 365 -5.69 -5.83 -42.41
N THR A 366 -6.21 -4.78 -43.05
CA THR A 366 -5.49 -3.52 -43.18
C THR A 366 -6.07 -2.54 -42.17
N ILE A 367 -5.28 -2.13 -41.18
CA ILE A 367 -5.68 -1.15 -40.17
C ILE A 367 -5.07 0.20 -40.54
N SER A 368 -5.90 1.25 -40.55
CA SER A 368 -5.42 2.60 -40.84
C SER A 368 -4.47 3.09 -39.72
N PRO A 369 -3.46 3.91 -40.04
CA PRO A 369 -2.55 4.44 -39.03
C PRO A 369 -3.28 5.21 -37.92
N PHE A 370 -4.32 5.97 -38.28
CA PHE A 370 -5.17 6.67 -37.32
C PHE A 370 -5.87 5.71 -36.37
N THR A 371 -6.50 4.65 -36.90
CA THR A 371 -7.22 3.67 -36.06
C THR A 371 -6.27 2.91 -35.14
N TYR A 372 -5.09 2.52 -35.62
CA TYR A 372 -4.06 1.90 -34.77
C TYR A 372 -3.69 2.86 -33.63
N GLY A 373 -3.33 4.11 -33.96
CA GLY A 373 -2.99 5.12 -32.97
C GLY A 373 -4.07 5.33 -31.92
N VAL A 374 -5.35 5.36 -32.31
CA VAL A 374 -6.49 5.48 -31.39
C VAL A 374 -6.60 4.27 -30.46
N ILE A 375 -6.44 3.04 -30.95
CA ILE A 375 -6.49 1.83 -30.11
C ILE A 375 -5.36 1.84 -29.08
N THR A 376 -4.13 2.15 -29.52
CA THR A 376 -2.96 2.25 -28.64
C THR A 376 -3.12 3.36 -27.62
N ALA A 377 -3.69 4.51 -28.02
CA ALA A 377 -3.96 5.63 -27.12
C ALA A 377 -5.05 5.32 -26.08
N ILE A 378 -6.12 4.61 -26.47
CA ILE A 378 -7.15 4.12 -25.53
C ILE A 378 -6.54 3.11 -24.55
N SER A 379 -5.72 2.19 -25.04
CA SER A 379 -5.01 1.24 -24.18
C SER A 379 -4.09 1.95 -23.20
N PHE A 380 -3.35 2.96 -23.65
CA PHE A 380 -2.53 3.83 -22.82
C PHE A 380 -3.33 4.53 -21.71
N LEU A 381 -4.43 5.19 -22.06
CA LEU A 381 -5.29 5.84 -21.07
C LEU A 381 -5.89 4.84 -20.07
N SER A 382 -6.29 3.65 -20.53
CA SER A 382 -6.79 2.60 -19.66
C SER A 382 -5.71 2.11 -18.69
N GLY A 383 -4.46 1.93 -19.13
CA GLY A 383 -3.34 1.54 -18.28
C GLY A 383 -3.01 2.61 -17.24
N ALA A 384 -2.98 3.88 -17.67
CA ALA A 384 -2.75 5.03 -16.79
C ALA A 384 -3.85 5.18 -15.73
N LEU A 385 -5.11 4.98 -16.11
CA LEU A 385 -6.25 5.01 -15.21
C LEU A 385 -6.19 3.87 -14.19
N CYS A 386 -5.99 2.63 -14.64
CA CYS A 386 -5.91 1.48 -13.73
C CYS A 386 -4.74 1.60 -12.75
N SER A 387 -3.57 2.08 -13.20
CA SER A 387 -2.41 2.33 -12.34
C SER A 387 -2.71 3.40 -11.28
N SER A 388 -3.39 4.49 -11.67
CA SER A 388 -3.82 5.53 -10.73
C SER A 388 -4.84 5.04 -9.70
N VAL A 389 -5.78 4.18 -10.11
CA VAL A 389 -6.76 3.55 -9.21
C VAL A 389 -6.07 2.59 -8.25
N ALA A 390 -5.07 1.83 -8.71
CA ALA A 390 -4.24 0.97 -7.85
C ALA A 390 -3.50 1.79 -6.78
N ALA A 391 -2.88 2.91 -7.16
CA ALA A 391 -2.22 3.83 -6.24
C ALA A 391 -3.20 4.41 -5.20
N TYR A 392 -4.36 4.91 -5.65
CA TYR A 392 -5.40 5.46 -4.77
C TYR A 392 -5.91 4.43 -3.78
N ASN A 393 -6.13 3.20 -4.24
CA ASN A 393 -6.61 2.11 -3.39
C ASN A 393 -5.61 1.79 -2.26
N GLY A 394 -4.30 1.86 -2.54
CA GLY A 394 -3.25 1.79 -1.52
C GLY A 394 -3.46 2.81 -0.40
N ILE A 395 -3.60 4.09 -0.76
CA ILE A 395 -3.86 5.19 0.20
C ILE A 395 -5.17 4.95 0.94
N TYR A 396 -6.26 4.69 0.22
CA TYR A 396 -7.61 4.57 0.77
C TYR A 396 -7.70 3.51 1.87
N VAL A 397 -7.03 2.37 1.67
CA VAL A 397 -6.98 1.28 2.63
C VAL A 397 -6.02 1.62 3.78
N ALA A 398 -4.82 2.14 3.50
CA ALA A 398 -3.80 2.40 4.51
C ALA A 398 -4.25 3.43 5.55
N VAL A 399 -4.80 4.58 5.13
CA VAL A 399 -5.27 5.66 6.03
C VAL A 399 -6.48 5.29 6.90
N ARG A 400 -7.15 4.17 6.60
CA ARG A 400 -8.22 3.62 7.43
C ARG A 400 -7.70 2.47 8.30
N ALA A 401 -6.73 1.72 7.80
CA ALA A 401 -6.11 0.61 8.50
C ALA A 401 -5.20 1.09 9.63
N ASN A 402 -4.41 2.15 9.44
CA ASN A 402 -3.47 2.66 10.44
C ASN A 402 -4.14 2.98 11.80
N VAL A 403 -5.26 3.70 11.81
CA VAL A 403 -6.05 4.02 13.01
C VAL A 403 -6.57 2.74 13.68
N LYS A 404 -7.01 1.76 12.87
CA LYS A 404 -7.51 0.47 13.39
C LYS A 404 -6.40 -0.39 13.97
N VAL A 405 -5.22 -0.38 13.37
CA VAL A 405 -4.05 -1.12 13.89
C VAL A 405 -3.56 -0.48 15.19
N ALA A 406 -3.46 0.84 15.24
CA ALA A 406 -3.14 1.59 16.46
C ALA A 406 -4.11 1.25 17.60
N LYS A 407 -5.41 1.24 17.32
CA LYS A 407 -6.43 0.87 18.28
C LYS A 407 -6.37 -0.61 18.68
N ALA A 408 -6.17 -1.52 17.73
CA ALA A 408 -6.05 -2.95 17.98
C ALA A 408 -4.85 -3.27 18.90
N ALA A 409 -3.74 -2.54 18.73
CA ALA A 409 -2.54 -2.68 19.57
C ALA A 409 -2.80 -2.36 21.05
N THR A 410 -3.88 -1.64 21.39
CA THR A 410 -4.23 -1.36 22.79
C THR A 410 -4.75 -2.58 23.55
N TYR A 411 -5.32 -3.57 22.84
CA TYR A 411 -6.02 -4.72 23.46
C TYR A 411 -5.63 -6.10 22.93
N SER A 412 -5.03 -6.22 21.74
CA SER A 412 -4.64 -7.52 21.16
C SER A 412 -3.49 -7.40 20.17
N TYR A 413 -2.40 -8.13 20.42
CA TYR A 413 -1.27 -8.22 19.51
C TYR A 413 -1.64 -9.00 18.24
N ASN A 414 -2.36 -10.12 18.39
CA ASN A 414 -2.83 -10.91 17.26
C ASN A 414 -3.72 -10.08 16.34
N LYS A 415 -4.67 -9.32 16.92
CA LYS A 415 -5.60 -8.50 16.14
C LYS A 415 -4.87 -7.36 15.43
N ALA A 416 -3.89 -6.71 16.06
CA ALA A 416 -3.08 -5.69 15.41
C ALA A 416 -2.34 -6.26 14.19
N LEU A 417 -1.66 -7.40 14.35
CA LEU A 417 -0.96 -8.10 13.26
C LEU A 417 -1.91 -8.49 12.11
N VAL A 418 -3.00 -9.19 12.45
CA VAL A 418 -3.95 -9.71 11.46
C VAL A 418 -4.65 -8.57 10.71
N THR A 419 -5.03 -7.50 11.42
CA THR A 419 -5.68 -6.33 10.80
C THR A 419 -4.71 -5.61 9.86
N CYS A 420 -3.48 -5.38 10.31
CA CYS A 420 -2.43 -4.76 9.50
C CYS A 420 -2.19 -5.54 8.21
N PHE A 421 -1.92 -6.85 8.33
CA PHE A 421 -1.56 -7.69 7.19
C PHE A 421 -2.73 -7.91 6.21
N ARG A 422 -3.95 -8.16 6.71
CA ARG A 422 -5.12 -8.37 5.86
C ARG A 422 -5.58 -7.10 5.15
N CYS A 423 -5.44 -5.93 5.78
CA CYS A 423 -5.65 -4.66 5.08
C CYS A 423 -4.62 -4.48 3.96
N GLY A 424 -3.33 -4.76 4.20
CA GLY A 424 -2.33 -4.77 3.13
C GLY A 424 -2.69 -5.70 1.96
N ALA A 425 -3.29 -6.85 2.26
CA ALA A 425 -3.77 -7.82 1.27
C ALA A 425 -4.98 -7.34 0.45
N VAL A 426 -5.88 -6.54 1.03
CA VAL A 426 -6.97 -5.89 0.26
C VAL A 426 -6.36 -5.09 -0.90
N SER A 427 -5.33 -4.29 -0.61
CA SER A 427 -4.68 -3.48 -1.63
C SER A 427 -4.00 -4.34 -2.70
N ALA A 428 -3.36 -5.42 -2.29
CA ALA A 428 -2.72 -6.36 -3.21
C ALA A 428 -3.72 -7.06 -4.16
N ILE A 429 -4.83 -7.55 -3.62
CA ILE A 429 -5.89 -8.23 -4.40
C ILE A 429 -6.47 -7.28 -5.45
N VAL A 430 -6.73 -6.02 -5.07
CA VAL A 430 -7.24 -5.01 -6.01
C VAL A 430 -6.26 -4.76 -7.15
N ASN A 431 -4.98 -4.59 -6.87
CA ASN A 431 -3.97 -4.32 -7.90
C ASN A 431 -3.91 -5.44 -8.96
N VAL A 432 -3.77 -6.68 -8.52
CA VAL A 432 -3.69 -7.82 -9.46
C VAL A 432 -5.00 -8.01 -10.22
N SER A 433 -6.13 -7.80 -9.55
CA SER A 433 -7.45 -7.88 -10.19
C SER A 433 -7.63 -6.79 -11.25
N LEU A 434 -7.17 -5.55 -11.01
CA LEU A 434 -7.22 -4.45 -11.97
C LEU A 434 -6.36 -4.73 -13.20
N ALA A 435 -5.18 -5.34 -13.04
CA ALA A 435 -4.30 -5.69 -14.16
C ALA A 435 -4.97 -6.72 -15.09
N ILE A 436 -5.50 -7.81 -14.50
CA ILE A 436 -6.23 -8.84 -15.27
C ILE A 436 -7.47 -8.23 -15.93
N PHE A 437 -8.26 -7.45 -15.19
CA PHE A 437 -9.49 -6.85 -15.69
C PHE A 437 -9.23 -5.88 -16.85
N GLY A 438 -8.25 -4.98 -16.71
CA GLY A 438 -7.91 -3.99 -17.73
C GLY A 438 -7.45 -4.65 -19.03
N ILE A 439 -6.51 -5.60 -18.93
CA ILE A 439 -6.01 -6.34 -20.11
C ILE A 439 -7.13 -7.17 -20.75
N CYS A 440 -7.93 -7.90 -19.97
CA CYS A 440 -9.04 -8.69 -20.52
C CYS A 440 -10.09 -7.82 -21.21
N SER A 441 -10.42 -6.66 -20.65
CA SER A 441 -11.38 -5.71 -21.22
C SER A 441 -10.89 -5.15 -22.56
N LEU A 442 -9.61 -4.82 -22.66
CA LEU A 442 -9.01 -4.35 -23.91
C LEU A 442 -8.92 -5.47 -24.97
N LEU A 443 -8.57 -6.70 -24.59
CA LEU A 443 -8.59 -7.85 -25.51
C LEU A 443 -10.00 -8.14 -26.03
N LEU A 444 -11.03 -8.02 -25.17
CA LEU A 444 -12.42 -8.13 -25.59
C LEU A 444 -12.82 -7.00 -26.54
N LEU A 445 -12.39 -5.77 -26.28
CA LEU A 445 -12.63 -4.64 -27.17
C LEU A 445 -12.02 -4.89 -28.55
N VAL A 446 -10.76 -5.32 -28.62
CA VAL A 446 -10.10 -5.69 -29.88
C VAL A 446 -10.84 -6.85 -30.56
N ASN A 447 -11.29 -7.86 -29.81
CA ASN A 447 -12.06 -8.97 -30.35
C ASN A 447 -13.40 -8.53 -30.99
N VAL A 448 -14.06 -7.53 -30.41
CA VAL A 448 -15.32 -6.99 -30.93
C VAL A 448 -15.09 -6.11 -32.16
N LEU A 449 -14.03 -5.31 -32.17
CA LEU A 449 -13.69 -4.42 -33.29
C LEU A 449 -13.11 -5.19 -34.48
N TYR A 450 -12.32 -6.23 -34.23
CA TYR A 450 -11.61 -7.03 -35.24
C TYR A 450 -11.76 -8.53 -34.99
N PRO A 451 -12.98 -9.09 -35.11
CA PRO A 451 -13.24 -10.50 -34.80
C PRO A 451 -12.52 -11.48 -35.74
N THR A 452 -12.12 -11.04 -36.94
CA THR A 452 -11.40 -11.85 -37.94
C THR A 452 -9.87 -11.75 -37.82
N LEU A 453 -9.35 -10.89 -36.94
CA LEU A 453 -7.92 -10.77 -36.70
C LEU A 453 -7.42 -11.97 -35.91
N SER A 454 -6.22 -12.46 -36.24
CA SER A 454 -5.62 -13.55 -35.46
C SER A 454 -5.40 -13.13 -34.01
N PHE A 455 -5.80 -14.02 -33.09
CA PHE A 455 -5.74 -13.74 -31.65
C PHE A 455 -4.31 -13.51 -31.15
N ALA A 456 -3.32 -14.09 -31.83
CA ALA A 456 -1.90 -13.91 -31.55
C ALA A 456 -1.42 -12.45 -31.68
N LYS A 457 -2.12 -11.63 -32.46
CA LYS A 457 -1.77 -10.23 -32.73
C LYS A 457 -2.46 -9.23 -31.81
N TYR A 458 -3.42 -9.67 -30.99
CA TYR A 458 -4.15 -8.76 -30.10
C TYR A 458 -3.24 -8.05 -29.08
N PRO A 459 -2.26 -8.73 -28.45
CA PRO A 459 -1.36 -8.08 -27.48
C PRO A 459 -0.58 -6.89 -28.07
N LEU A 460 -0.21 -6.96 -29.35
CA LEU A 460 0.52 -5.88 -30.04
C LEU A 460 -0.31 -4.60 -30.19
N LEU A 461 -1.63 -4.72 -30.33
CA LEU A 461 -2.52 -3.57 -30.46
C LEU A 461 -2.73 -2.83 -29.13
N ILE A 462 -2.62 -3.55 -28.01
CA ILE A 462 -2.89 -3.02 -26.67
C ILE A 462 -1.62 -2.69 -25.88
N VAL A 463 -0.46 -2.68 -26.55
CA VAL A 463 0.86 -2.40 -25.94
C VAL A 463 0.92 -1.07 -25.19
N GLY A 464 0.08 -0.10 -25.60
CA GLY A 464 -0.09 1.17 -24.92
C GLY A 464 -0.47 1.02 -23.43
N TYR A 465 -1.17 -0.06 -23.04
CA TYR A 465 -1.54 -0.30 -21.64
C TYR A 465 -0.33 -0.40 -20.72
N GLY A 466 0.71 -1.12 -21.14
CA GLY A 466 1.97 -1.21 -20.41
C GLY A 466 2.64 0.15 -20.29
N PHE A 467 2.74 0.90 -21.38
CA PHE A 467 3.32 2.26 -21.35
C PHE A 467 2.57 3.22 -20.42
N GLY A 468 1.22 3.19 -20.45
CA GLY A 468 0.39 4.00 -19.55
C GLY A 468 0.60 3.63 -18.08
N ALA A 469 0.67 2.33 -17.78
CA ALA A 469 0.96 1.83 -16.44
C ALA A 469 2.35 2.28 -15.96
N SER A 470 3.39 2.14 -16.80
CA SER A 470 4.78 2.52 -16.48
C SER A 470 4.97 4.02 -16.27
N LEU A 471 4.34 4.86 -17.10
CA LEU A 471 4.44 6.31 -16.95
C LEU A 471 3.87 6.76 -15.61
N VAL A 472 2.69 6.26 -15.26
CA VAL A 472 2.00 6.60 -14.02
C VAL A 472 2.78 6.06 -12.81
N ALA A 473 3.24 4.81 -12.86
CA ALA A 473 4.05 4.22 -11.79
C ALA A 473 5.33 5.01 -11.52
N MET A 474 6.04 5.45 -12.56
CA MET A 474 7.25 6.27 -12.42
C MET A 474 6.95 7.58 -11.70
N LEU A 475 5.87 8.28 -12.08
CA LEU A 475 5.51 9.57 -11.49
C LEU A 475 5.01 9.43 -10.04
N TYR A 476 4.30 8.35 -9.70
CA TYR A 476 3.89 8.06 -8.33
C TYR A 476 5.09 7.71 -7.45
N GLN A 477 5.95 6.79 -7.92
CA GLN A 477 7.11 6.35 -7.14
C GLN A 477 8.10 7.49 -6.89
N LEU A 478 8.38 8.30 -7.91
CA LEU A 478 9.34 9.39 -7.80
C LEU A 478 8.80 10.53 -6.92
N ALA A 479 7.59 11.04 -7.20
CA ALA A 479 7.06 12.16 -6.42
C ALA A 479 6.67 11.76 -4.99
N GLY A 480 6.09 10.56 -4.83
CA GLY A 480 5.79 10.00 -3.52
C GLY A 480 7.06 9.78 -2.71
N GLY A 481 8.11 9.21 -3.32
CA GLY A 481 9.43 9.04 -2.71
C GLY A 481 10.06 10.35 -2.25
N ILE A 482 10.07 11.37 -3.12
CA ILE A 482 10.57 12.71 -2.77
C ILE A 482 9.79 13.29 -1.60
N TYR A 483 8.46 13.14 -1.62
CA TYR A 483 7.60 13.63 -0.55
C TYR A 483 7.94 12.96 0.78
N THR A 484 7.90 11.63 0.85
CA THR A 484 8.10 10.90 2.12
C THR A 484 9.49 11.14 2.67
N LYS A 485 10.54 11.00 1.85
CA LYS A 485 11.91 11.08 2.38
C LYS A 485 12.34 12.49 2.73
N ALA A 486 11.82 13.51 2.04
CA ALA A 486 12.08 14.88 2.46
C ALA A 486 11.39 15.22 3.80
N ALA A 487 10.21 14.66 4.05
CA ALA A 487 9.51 14.80 5.32
C ALA A 487 10.26 14.07 6.45
N ASP A 488 10.61 12.80 6.22
CA ASP A 488 11.34 11.90 7.12
C ASP A 488 12.68 12.52 7.57
N ILE A 489 13.55 12.88 6.61
CA ILE A 489 14.83 13.55 6.90
C ILE A 489 14.62 14.88 7.65
N GLY A 490 13.60 15.64 7.26
CA GLY A 490 13.26 16.91 7.88
C GLY A 490 12.83 16.75 9.35
N ALA A 491 12.01 15.73 9.62
CA ALA A 491 11.51 15.40 10.94
C ALA A 491 12.62 14.83 11.83
N ASP A 492 13.38 13.86 11.32
CA ASP A 492 14.35 13.09 12.09
C ASP A 492 15.59 13.91 12.47
N LEU A 493 16.15 14.70 11.54
CA LEU A 493 17.35 15.48 11.84
C LEU A 493 17.07 16.54 12.91
N VAL A 494 15.99 17.31 12.78
CA VAL A 494 15.70 18.35 13.77
C VAL A 494 15.13 17.76 15.05
N GLY A 495 14.25 16.76 14.95
CA GLY A 495 13.63 16.13 16.10
C GLY A 495 14.64 15.35 16.94
N LYS A 496 15.22 14.29 16.38
CA LYS A 496 16.09 13.34 17.10
C LYS A 496 17.46 13.94 17.41
N ILE A 497 18.09 14.59 16.44
CA ILE A 497 19.49 15.04 16.59
C ILE A 497 19.58 16.42 17.25
N GLU A 498 18.82 17.41 16.77
CA GLU A 498 18.96 18.79 17.26
C GLU A 498 18.17 19.06 18.55
N LYS A 499 16.97 18.48 18.68
CA LYS A 499 16.06 18.74 19.81
C LYS A 499 15.94 17.60 20.80
N ASN A 500 16.46 16.41 20.47
CA ASN A 500 16.41 15.21 21.32
C ASN A 500 14.97 14.88 21.78
N ILE A 501 14.02 14.99 20.86
CA ILE A 501 12.63 14.55 21.06
C ILE A 501 12.42 13.16 20.43
N PRO A 502 11.45 12.37 20.93
CA PRO A 502 11.09 11.08 20.33
C PRO A 502 10.78 11.17 18.83
N GLU A 503 10.94 10.05 18.14
CA GLU A 503 10.39 9.79 16.80
C GLU A 503 8.87 9.98 16.85
N ASP A 504 8.29 10.54 15.78
CA ASP A 504 6.84 10.81 15.68
C ASP A 504 6.23 11.70 16.76
N ASP A 505 7.03 12.51 17.47
CA ASP A 505 6.52 13.37 18.53
C ASP A 505 5.62 14.48 17.97
N ALA A 506 4.44 14.66 18.57
CA ALA A 506 3.47 15.70 18.22
C ALA A 506 3.98 17.15 18.39
N ARG A 507 5.19 17.37 18.89
CA ARG A 507 5.86 18.69 18.88
C ARG A 507 6.54 18.99 17.55
N ASN A 508 6.84 17.97 16.75
CA ASN A 508 7.56 18.13 15.49
C ASN A 508 6.60 18.56 14.37
N PRO A 509 6.73 19.76 13.79
CA PRO A 509 5.83 20.20 12.72
C PRO A 509 5.90 19.36 11.44
N ALA A 510 6.96 18.57 11.24
CA ALA A 510 7.09 17.72 10.06
C ALA A 510 6.41 16.33 10.21
N VAL A 511 6.01 15.91 11.42
CA VAL A 511 5.51 14.53 11.65
C VAL A 511 4.27 14.17 10.85
N ILE A 512 3.31 15.09 10.70
CA ILE A 512 2.13 14.83 9.87
C ILE A 512 2.52 14.66 8.40
N ALA A 513 3.50 15.43 7.91
CA ALA A 513 3.98 15.28 6.56
C ALA A 513 4.70 13.93 6.38
N ASP A 514 5.45 13.47 7.38
CA ASP A 514 6.11 12.17 7.36
C ASP A 514 5.09 11.02 7.24
N LEU A 515 4.10 11.00 8.14
CA LEU A 515 3.04 10.00 8.13
C LEU A 515 2.17 10.05 6.86
N VAL A 516 1.93 11.24 6.30
CA VAL A 516 1.31 11.38 4.96
C VAL A 516 2.21 10.76 3.90
N GLY A 517 3.52 10.97 4.01
CA GLY A 517 4.56 10.42 3.15
C GLY A 517 4.48 8.92 3.01
N ASP A 518 4.37 8.17 4.09
CA ASP A 518 4.26 6.70 4.04
C ASP A 518 3.06 6.22 3.22
N ASN A 519 1.95 6.98 3.25
CA ASN A 519 0.76 6.63 2.48
C ASN A 519 0.97 6.94 0.98
N VAL A 520 1.53 8.11 0.65
CA VAL A 520 1.64 8.56 -0.75
C VAL A 520 2.87 7.98 -1.49
N GLY A 521 3.95 7.70 -0.76
CA GLY A 521 5.17 7.08 -1.28
C GLY A 521 5.15 5.57 -1.10
N ASP A 522 5.22 5.12 0.15
CA ASP A 522 5.43 3.70 0.49
C ASP A 522 4.20 2.81 0.21
N CYS A 523 2.98 3.37 0.19
CA CYS A 523 1.77 2.66 -0.25
C CYS A 523 1.43 2.93 -1.72
N ALA A 524 1.15 4.19 -2.09
CA ALA A 524 0.63 4.51 -3.42
C ALA A 524 1.65 4.21 -4.53
N GLY A 525 2.91 4.62 -4.34
CA GLY A 525 4.01 4.34 -5.25
C GLY A 525 4.23 2.85 -5.46
N GLN A 526 4.33 2.08 -4.37
CA GLN A 526 4.52 0.63 -4.45
C GLN A 526 3.34 -0.10 -5.11
N CYS A 527 2.10 0.36 -4.84
CA CYS A 527 0.93 -0.19 -5.50
C CYS A 527 0.98 0.03 -7.02
N ALA A 528 1.35 1.24 -7.46
CA ALA A 528 1.50 1.57 -8.88
C ALA A 528 2.64 0.77 -9.54
N ASP A 529 3.80 0.65 -8.87
CA ASP A 529 4.95 -0.12 -9.36
C ASP A 529 4.64 -1.60 -9.55
N LEU A 530 3.99 -2.25 -8.58
CA LEU A 530 3.70 -3.67 -8.74
C LEU A 530 2.59 -3.92 -9.76
N PHE A 531 1.58 -3.03 -9.83
CA PHE A 531 0.58 -3.07 -10.89
C PHE A 531 1.22 -2.99 -12.27
N GLU A 532 2.17 -2.08 -12.44
CA GLU A 532 2.97 -1.94 -13.66
C GLU A 532 3.78 -3.19 -13.97
N SER A 533 4.46 -3.76 -12.96
CA SER A 533 5.31 -4.95 -13.12
C SER A 533 4.52 -6.15 -13.65
N ILE A 534 3.33 -6.37 -13.09
CA ILE A 534 2.42 -7.44 -13.49
C ILE A 534 1.86 -7.16 -14.89
N SER A 535 1.45 -5.93 -15.16
CA SER A 535 0.90 -5.54 -16.47
C SER A 535 1.92 -5.69 -17.60
N ALA A 536 3.17 -5.24 -17.37
CA ALA A 536 4.26 -5.33 -18.32
C ALA A 536 4.66 -6.80 -18.57
N GLU A 537 4.74 -7.61 -17.52
CA GLU A 537 5.00 -9.05 -17.65
C GLU A 537 3.91 -9.74 -18.47
N ILE A 538 2.63 -9.55 -18.11
CA ILE A 538 1.51 -10.16 -18.85
C ILE A 538 1.62 -9.81 -20.32
N LEU A 539 1.76 -8.52 -20.68
CA LEU A 539 1.83 -8.09 -22.07
C LEU A 539 3.04 -8.65 -22.81
N ALA A 540 4.24 -8.59 -22.21
CA ALA A 540 5.46 -9.12 -22.84
C ALA A 540 5.35 -10.63 -23.11
N SER A 541 4.87 -11.37 -22.11
CA SER A 541 4.61 -12.81 -22.20
C SER A 541 3.56 -13.14 -23.25
N MET A 542 2.48 -12.35 -23.34
CA MET A 542 1.44 -12.50 -24.34
C MET A 542 1.96 -12.28 -25.77
N ILE A 543 2.78 -11.25 -25.98
CA ILE A 543 3.40 -10.95 -27.28
C ILE A 543 4.29 -12.12 -27.70
N LEU A 544 5.16 -12.59 -26.80
CA LEU A 544 6.04 -13.72 -27.07
C LEU A 544 5.25 -15.01 -27.34
N GLY A 545 4.19 -15.26 -26.57
CA GLY A 545 3.26 -16.37 -26.81
C GLY A 545 2.57 -16.29 -28.18
N GLY A 546 2.24 -15.09 -28.64
CA GLY A 546 1.71 -14.85 -29.98
C GLY A 546 2.72 -15.17 -31.08
N THR A 547 3.98 -14.77 -30.91
CA THR A 547 5.04 -15.03 -31.90
C THR A 547 5.32 -16.51 -32.12
N LEU A 548 5.08 -17.38 -31.13
CA LEU A 548 5.17 -18.84 -31.31
C LEU A 548 4.21 -19.38 -32.39
N SER A 549 3.12 -18.67 -32.68
CA SER A 549 2.12 -19.06 -33.69
C SER A 549 2.37 -18.48 -35.09
N GLU A 550 3.30 -17.54 -35.26
CA GLU A 550 3.44 -16.76 -36.50
C GLU A 550 4.10 -17.49 -37.66
N ASN A 551 4.82 -18.58 -37.39
CA ASN A 551 5.53 -19.36 -38.42
C ASN A 551 4.68 -20.53 -39.00
N ASP A 552 3.37 -20.56 -38.75
CA ASP A 552 2.46 -21.65 -39.16
C ASP A 552 2.82 -23.05 -38.60
N ILE A 553 3.73 -23.11 -37.63
CA ILE A 553 4.21 -24.35 -37.01
C ILE A 553 3.22 -24.90 -35.96
N ILE A 554 2.46 -24.01 -35.32
CA ILE A 554 1.51 -24.30 -34.26
C ILE A 554 0.13 -23.82 -34.71
N SER A 555 -0.90 -24.65 -34.53
CA SER A 555 -2.30 -24.26 -34.81
C SER A 555 -2.70 -23.01 -34.02
N GLU A 556 -3.46 -22.10 -34.63
CA GLU A 556 -3.95 -20.89 -33.98
C GLU A 556 -4.76 -21.14 -32.70
N LYS A 557 -5.48 -22.27 -32.63
CA LYS A 557 -6.18 -22.70 -31.42
C LYS A 557 -5.20 -22.92 -30.26
N THR A 558 -4.08 -23.55 -30.55
CA THR A 558 -2.99 -23.81 -29.60
C THR A 558 -2.20 -22.55 -29.27
N GLY A 559 -1.92 -21.70 -30.27
CA GLY A 559 -1.26 -20.40 -30.07
C GLY A 559 -1.98 -19.51 -29.05
N SER A 560 -3.32 -19.59 -29.04
CA SER A 560 -4.16 -18.85 -28.09
C SER A 560 -3.95 -19.27 -26.63
N TYR A 561 -3.45 -20.48 -26.35
CA TYR A 561 -3.17 -20.92 -24.98
C TYR A 561 -1.95 -20.21 -24.40
N PHE A 562 -0.90 -20.02 -25.21
CA PHE A 562 0.29 -19.29 -24.82
C PHE A 562 -0.01 -17.82 -24.54
N VAL A 563 -0.87 -17.21 -25.36
CA VAL A 563 -1.34 -15.84 -25.15
C VAL A 563 -2.20 -15.71 -23.89
N LEU A 564 -3.07 -16.67 -23.56
CA LEU A 564 -3.91 -16.58 -22.35
C LEU A 564 -3.23 -17.06 -21.06
N PHE A 565 -2.09 -17.75 -21.17
CA PHE A 565 -1.38 -18.37 -20.05
C PHE A 565 -1.06 -17.40 -18.89
N PRO A 566 -0.45 -16.22 -19.10
CA PRO A 566 -0.14 -15.30 -17.99
C PRO A 566 -1.39 -14.84 -17.21
N LEU A 567 -2.52 -14.62 -17.89
CA LEU A 567 -3.78 -14.24 -17.23
C LEU A 567 -4.30 -15.35 -16.30
N PHE A 568 -4.14 -16.62 -16.69
CA PHE A 568 -4.50 -17.75 -15.84
C PHE A 568 -3.55 -17.90 -14.64
N VAL A 569 -2.26 -17.63 -14.81
CA VAL A 569 -1.28 -17.66 -13.70
C VAL A 569 -1.65 -16.62 -12.64
N HIS A 570 -1.93 -15.37 -13.03
CA HIS A 570 -2.31 -14.33 -12.06
C HIS A 570 -3.71 -14.54 -11.47
N SER A 571 -4.62 -15.18 -12.22
CA SER A 571 -5.91 -15.61 -11.65
C SER A 571 -5.71 -16.69 -10.57
N MET A 572 -4.72 -17.57 -10.73
CA MET A 572 -4.36 -18.55 -9.71
C MET A 572 -3.71 -17.87 -8.48
N ASP A 573 -2.81 -16.91 -8.69
CA ASP A 573 -2.19 -16.13 -7.60
C ASP A 573 -3.25 -15.49 -6.70
N LEU A 574 -4.25 -14.82 -7.27
CA LEU A 574 -5.37 -14.23 -6.52
C LEU A 574 -6.00 -15.20 -5.53
N LEU A 575 -6.26 -16.44 -5.94
CA LEU A 575 -6.85 -17.46 -5.08
C LEU A 575 -5.88 -17.94 -4.00
N PHE A 576 -4.69 -18.36 -4.41
CA PHE A 576 -3.74 -19.04 -3.52
C PHE A 576 -3.09 -18.10 -2.51
N SER A 577 -2.73 -16.90 -2.95
CA SER A 577 -2.24 -15.88 -2.03
C SER A 577 -3.31 -15.42 -1.06
N THR A 578 -4.58 -15.34 -1.48
CA THR A 578 -5.69 -15.08 -0.53
C THR A 578 -5.78 -16.18 0.52
N ILE A 579 -5.69 -17.46 0.15
CA ILE A 579 -5.66 -18.58 1.12
C ILE A 579 -4.46 -18.43 2.07
N GLY A 580 -3.28 -18.13 1.54
CA GLY A 580 -2.07 -17.85 2.31
C GLY A 580 -2.26 -16.73 3.33
N VAL A 581 -2.91 -15.64 2.92
CA VAL A 581 -3.15 -14.48 3.78
C VAL A 581 -3.98 -14.82 5.02
N TYR A 582 -4.95 -15.73 4.89
CA TYR A 582 -5.75 -16.19 6.02
C TYR A 582 -4.97 -17.05 7.03
N LEU A 583 -3.81 -17.61 6.65
CA LEU A 583 -2.96 -18.39 7.55
C LEU A 583 -2.10 -17.52 8.48
N VAL A 584 -1.95 -16.22 8.20
CA VAL A 584 -1.19 -15.30 9.04
C VAL A 584 -2.00 -14.96 10.29
N ARG A 585 -1.59 -15.55 11.42
CA ARG A 585 -2.11 -15.32 12.79
C ARG A 585 -1.09 -15.85 13.81
N THR A 586 -1.03 -15.27 15.00
CA THR A 586 -0.28 -15.84 16.14
C THR A 586 -1.01 -17.06 16.71
N THR A 587 -0.29 -17.89 17.46
CA THR A 587 -0.86 -19.09 18.12
C THR A 587 -1.59 -18.76 19.42
N THR A 588 -1.12 -17.74 20.14
CA THR A 588 -1.75 -17.19 21.35
C THR A 588 -1.96 -15.69 21.23
N ASP A 589 -3.00 -15.15 21.87
CA ASP A 589 -3.14 -13.71 22.05
C ASP A 589 -2.48 -13.33 23.38
N ASP A 590 -1.20 -13.00 23.30
CA ASP A 590 -0.28 -12.93 24.45
C ASP A 590 -0.71 -11.89 25.51
N MET A 591 -1.55 -10.92 25.12
CA MET A 591 -2.01 -9.83 26.01
C MET A 591 -3.02 -10.27 27.07
N LEU A 592 -3.80 -11.34 26.86
CA LEU A 592 -4.76 -11.83 27.86
C LEU A 592 -4.09 -12.61 29.02
N ARG A 593 -2.86 -13.10 28.83
CA ARG A 593 -2.14 -13.89 29.84
C ARG A 593 -1.40 -13.03 30.87
N VAL A 594 -0.90 -11.86 30.46
CA VAL A 594 -0.06 -11.01 31.33
C VAL A 594 -0.87 -10.38 32.46
N SER A 595 -2.15 -10.02 32.26
CA SER A 595 -2.99 -9.55 33.37
C SER A 595 -3.34 -10.63 34.40
N GLY A 596 -3.19 -11.91 34.05
CA GLY A 596 -3.53 -13.05 34.91
C GLY A 596 -2.39 -13.56 35.79
N GLN A 597 -1.12 -13.39 35.38
CA GLN A 597 0.04 -13.89 36.12
C GLN A 597 0.50 -12.96 37.25
N PHE A 598 0.26 -11.66 37.16
CA PHE A 598 0.66 -10.71 38.22
C PHE A 598 -0.10 -10.85 39.54
N LYS A 599 -1.25 -11.55 39.56
CA LYS A 599 -1.97 -11.83 40.81
C LYS A 599 -1.37 -13.00 41.60
N GLY A 600 -0.61 -13.89 40.94
CA GLY A 600 -0.02 -15.08 41.58
C GLY A 600 1.42 -14.88 42.09
N ASP A 601 2.18 -13.95 41.50
CA ASP A 601 3.55 -13.69 41.93
C ASP A 601 3.68 -12.60 43.00
N LYS A 602 2.66 -11.74 43.17
CA LYS A 602 2.62 -10.78 44.28
C LYS A 602 2.58 -11.49 45.64
N ASP A 603 1.75 -12.53 45.75
CA ASP A 603 1.66 -13.35 46.97
C ASP A 603 2.96 -14.15 47.23
N LYS A 604 3.66 -14.61 46.18
CA LYS A 604 4.95 -15.30 46.35
C LYS A 604 6.08 -14.37 46.74
N ILE A 605 6.10 -13.14 46.25
CA ILE A 605 7.12 -12.13 46.56
C ILE A 605 6.89 -11.55 47.97
N ASP A 606 5.63 -11.32 48.37
CA ASP A 606 5.29 -10.88 49.73
C ASP A 606 5.59 -11.98 50.77
N THR A 607 5.48 -13.26 50.39
CA THR A 607 5.88 -14.39 51.26
C THR A 607 7.41 -14.54 51.34
N MET A 608 8.15 -14.27 50.25
CA MET A 608 9.62 -14.28 50.26
C MET A 608 10.23 -13.10 51.03
N MET A 609 9.57 -11.93 51.06
CA MET A 609 10.05 -10.77 51.82
C MET A 609 9.78 -10.85 53.34
N CYS A 610 9.03 -11.86 53.82
CA CYS A 610 8.78 -12.07 55.24
C CYS A 610 9.69 -13.14 55.89
N THR A 611 10.55 -13.81 55.14
CA THR A 611 11.46 -14.84 55.66
C THR A 611 12.88 -14.69 55.11
N ASP A 612 13.62 -13.68 55.58
CA ASP A 612 15.05 -13.84 55.88
C ASP A 612 15.58 -12.58 56.58
N LYS A 613 15.51 -12.59 57.91
CA LYS A 613 16.28 -11.71 58.78
C LYS A 613 17.32 -12.54 59.53
N THR A 614 18.28 -13.11 58.80
CA THR A 614 19.58 -13.53 59.36
C THR A 614 20.49 -14.00 58.23
N ASN A 615 21.72 -13.49 58.22
CA ASN A 615 22.87 -13.87 57.39
C ASN A 615 23.02 -13.17 56.04
N VAL A 616 23.62 -11.97 56.07
CA VAL A 616 24.42 -11.46 54.95
C VAL A 616 25.73 -10.91 55.51
N GLU A 617 26.74 -11.77 55.61
CA GLU A 617 28.14 -11.37 55.56
C GLU A 617 28.73 -11.89 54.24
N ASN A 618 29.52 -11.03 53.59
CA ASN A 618 30.34 -11.25 52.39
C ASN A 618 29.62 -11.25 51.03
N THR A 619 29.61 -10.08 50.37
CA THR A 619 30.28 -9.89 49.06
C THR A 619 30.23 -8.41 48.63
N GLU A 620 31.29 -7.99 47.96
CA GLU A 620 31.58 -6.61 47.53
C GLU A 620 30.53 -6.05 46.56
N PHE A 621 29.65 -5.17 47.05
CA PHE A 621 29.00 -4.13 46.24
C PHE A 621 28.78 -2.90 47.13
N ARG A 622 29.82 -2.07 47.28
CA ARG A 622 29.70 -0.75 47.90
C ARG A 622 29.90 0.32 46.83
N HIS A 623 29.01 1.31 46.89
CA HIS A 623 28.93 2.55 46.09
C HIS A 623 27.95 2.54 44.91
N LEU A 624 26.66 2.45 45.24
CA LEU A 624 25.65 3.33 44.66
C LEU A 624 24.64 3.66 45.77
N HIS A 625 24.57 4.93 46.16
CA HIS A 625 23.39 5.44 46.88
C HIS A 625 22.21 5.39 45.91
N VAL A 626 21.42 4.32 46.00
CA VAL A 626 20.21 4.13 45.21
C VAL A 626 19.09 4.94 45.85
N GLY A 627 18.74 6.08 45.26
CA GLY A 627 17.51 6.79 45.56
C GLY A 627 16.31 6.08 44.92
N ASN A 628 15.16 6.09 45.62
CA ASN A 628 13.91 5.41 45.27
C ASN A 628 13.40 5.62 43.82
N ASN A 629 13.77 6.72 43.15
CA ASN A 629 13.27 7.03 41.81
C ASN A 629 13.89 6.17 40.69
N ASN A 630 15.06 5.55 40.92
CA ASN A 630 15.73 4.71 39.91
C ASN A 630 15.28 3.24 39.97
N MET A 631 14.69 2.79 41.08
CA MET A 631 14.17 1.42 41.23
C MET A 631 12.89 1.22 40.39
N ALA A 632 11.98 2.21 40.39
CA ALA A 632 10.79 2.19 39.55
C ALA A 632 11.13 2.27 38.05
N LEU A 633 12.18 3.00 37.70
CA LEU A 633 12.71 3.08 36.33
C LEU A 633 13.34 1.74 35.90
N TYR A 634 14.08 1.08 36.79
CA TYR A 634 14.65 -0.24 36.55
C TYR A 634 13.59 -1.33 36.47
N GLU A 635 12.56 -1.29 37.32
CA GLU A 635 11.42 -2.21 37.28
C GLU A 635 10.54 -1.99 36.05
N SER A 636 10.25 -0.74 35.67
CA SER A 636 9.58 -0.43 34.40
C SER A 636 10.39 -0.89 33.20
N TYR A 637 11.70 -0.66 33.20
CA TYR A 637 12.59 -1.08 32.11
C TYR A 637 12.66 -2.62 32.01
N LYS A 638 12.68 -3.31 33.14
CA LYS A 638 12.68 -4.78 33.22
C LYS A 638 11.32 -5.36 32.79
N GLU A 639 10.21 -4.74 33.20
CA GLU A 639 8.87 -5.10 32.74
C GLU A 639 8.70 -4.90 31.22
N ASP A 640 9.18 -3.79 30.68
CA ASP A 640 9.07 -3.47 29.25
C ASP A 640 9.88 -4.45 28.39
N LYS A 641 11.06 -4.86 28.87
CA LYS A 641 11.91 -5.85 28.19
C LYS A 641 11.27 -7.24 28.19
N ILE A 642 10.73 -7.67 29.33
CA ILE A 642 10.01 -8.96 29.49
C ILE A 642 8.77 -8.99 28.58
N LYS A 643 7.99 -7.90 28.49
CA LYS A 643 6.80 -7.79 27.61
C LYS A 643 7.14 -7.88 26.11
N SER A 644 8.34 -7.45 25.69
CA SER A 644 8.75 -7.46 24.27
C SER A 644 9.35 -8.80 23.78
N GLU A 645 9.99 -9.55 24.68
CA GLU A 645 10.64 -10.84 24.36
C GLU A 645 9.62 -11.99 24.24
N ASP A 646 8.46 -11.87 24.89
CA ASP A 646 7.38 -12.88 24.86
C ASP A 646 6.52 -12.84 23.58
N LEU A 647 6.56 -11.76 22.80
CA LEU A 647 5.74 -11.62 21.58
C LEU A 647 6.28 -12.47 20.43
N GLU A 648 5.40 -13.29 19.83
CA GLU A 648 5.74 -14.07 18.63
C GLU A 648 6.26 -13.17 17.49
N ASN A 649 7.35 -13.56 16.83
CA ASN A 649 7.92 -12.80 15.72
C ASN A 649 6.99 -12.81 14.47
N PRO A 650 6.41 -11.66 14.06
CA PRO A 650 5.50 -11.58 12.91
C PRO A 650 6.11 -12.06 11.60
N LEU A 651 7.39 -11.72 11.36
CA LEU A 651 8.09 -12.07 10.12
C LEU A 651 8.16 -13.59 9.95
N LYS A 652 8.40 -14.33 11.05
CA LYS A 652 8.44 -15.79 11.01
C LYS A 652 7.07 -16.40 10.66
N ILE A 653 5.98 -15.80 11.12
CA ILE A 653 4.61 -16.21 10.80
C ILE A 653 4.32 -15.96 9.32
N MET A 654 4.61 -14.75 8.85
CA MET A 654 4.42 -14.33 7.45
C MET A 654 5.22 -15.21 6.49
N LEU A 655 6.49 -15.50 6.80
CA LEU A 655 7.34 -16.36 5.96
C LEU A 655 6.88 -17.83 5.92
N LYS A 656 6.32 -18.36 7.02
CA LYS A 656 5.72 -19.71 7.00
C LYS A 656 4.49 -19.77 6.10
N ALA A 657 3.62 -18.76 6.20
CA ALA A 657 2.46 -18.64 5.32
C ALA A 657 2.86 -18.40 3.86
N TYR A 658 3.93 -17.62 3.63
CA TYR A 658 4.50 -17.41 2.31
C TYR A 658 5.00 -18.73 1.71
N LEU A 659 5.77 -19.52 2.47
CA LEU A 659 6.25 -20.84 2.01
C LEU A 659 5.09 -21.77 1.65
N PHE A 660 4.03 -21.80 2.46
CA PHE A 660 2.83 -22.57 2.15
C PHE A 660 2.17 -22.09 0.84
N THR A 661 2.10 -20.77 0.64
CA THR A 661 1.57 -20.16 -0.59
C THR A 661 2.40 -20.52 -1.81
N CYS A 662 3.74 -20.52 -1.69
CA CYS A 662 4.64 -20.98 -2.75
C CYS A 662 4.38 -22.44 -3.10
N LEU A 663 4.26 -23.34 -2.11
CA LEU A 663 3.99 -24.77 -2.36
C LEU A 663 2.65 -24.98 -3.07
N LEU A 664 1.61 -24.27 -2.64
CA LEU A 664 0.30 -24.31 -3.30
C LEU A 664 0.38 -23.79 -4.74
N SER A 665 1.13 -22.71 -4.96
CA SER A 665 1.36 -22.10 -6.27
C SER A 665 2.14 -23.02 -7.21
N ILE A 666 3.17 -23.72 -6.74
CA ILE A 666 3.90 -24.74 -7.54
C ILE A 666 2.93 -25.83 -8.01
N GLY A 667 2.09 -26.33 -7.11
CA GLY A 667 1.09 -27.36 -7.42
C GLY A 667 0.08 -26.88 -8.46
N GLY A 668 -0.55 -25.73 -8.25
CA GLY A 668 -1.53 -25.20 -9.20
C GLY A 668 -0.92 -24.76 -10.52
N PHE A 669 0.30 -24.21 -10.53
CA PHE A 669 0.99 -23.83 -11.76
C PHE A 669 1.29 -25.06 -12.62
N SER A 670 1.69 -26.16 -11.98
CA SER A 670 1.92 -27.45 -12.66
C SER A 670 0.61 -28.04 -13.21
N ILE A 671 -0.50 -27.94 -12.46
CA ILE A 671 -1.83 -28.35 -12.92
C ILE A 671 -2.27 -27.49 -14.11
N LEU A 672 -1.98 -26.19 -14.08
CA LEU A 672 -2.32 -25.23 -15.13
C LEU A 672 -1.52 -25.51 -16.41
N CYS A 673 -0.21 -25.73 -16.30
CA CYS A 673 0.65 -26.19 -17.40
C CYS A 673 0.14 -27.49 -18.00
N ARG A 674 -0.16 -28.50 -17.17
CA ARG A 674 -0.75 -29.76 -17.64
C ARG A 674 -2.08 -29.52 -18.34
N THR A 675 -2.95 -28.68 -17.79
CA THR A 675 -4.29 -28.46 -18.36
C THR A 675 -4.25 -27.79 -19.73
N LEU A 676 -3.33 -26.86 -19.95
CA LEU A 676 -3.22 -26.11 -21.20
C LEU A 676 -2.32 -26.79 -22.23
N PHE A 677 -1.24 -27.44 -21.81
CA PHE A 677 -0.20 -27.92 -22.72
C PHE A 677 -0.17 -29.45 -22.88
N PHE A 678 -0.93 -30.24 -22.10
CA PHE A 678 -0.93 -31.71 -22.26
C PHE A 678 -1.47 -32.18 -23.62
N SER A 679 -2.38 -31.44 -24.25
CA SER A 679 -2.89 -31.80 -25.59
C SER A 679 -1.83 -31.63 -26.68
N LEU A 680 -0.72 -30.95 -26.41
CA LEU A 680 0.41 -30.81 -27.35
C LEU A 680 1.25 -32.08 -27.44
N ASP A 681 1.17 -32.93 -26.41
CA ASP A 681 1.94 -34.18 -26.33
C ASP A 681 1.46 -35.21 -27.37
N GLY A 682 0.22 -35.09 -27.86
CA GLY A 682 -0.44 -36.08 -28.73
C GLY A 682 0.06 -36.14 -30.19
N ASP A 683 0.56 -35.04 -30.75
CA ASP A 683 0.99 -34.98 -32.17
C ASP A 683 2.52 -34.96 -32.37
N LYS A 684 3.31 -34.57 -31.34
CA LYS A 684 4.77 -34.40 -31.44
C LYS A 684 5.59 -35.04 -30.31
N ASN A 685 4.94 -35.73 -29.35
CA ASN A 685 5.60 -36.36 -28.19
C ASN A 685 6.52 -35.41 -27.39
N SER A 686 6.17 -34.11 -27.35
CA SER A 686 6.95 -33.11 -26.63
C SER A 686 6.40 -33.00 -25.21
N ASN A 687 7.18 -33.33 -24.18
CA ASN A 687 6.80 -33.18 -22.76
C ASN A 687 6.73 -31.69 -22.32
N ALA A 688 6.18 -30.81 -23.15
CA ALA A 688 6.26 -29.35 -23.01
C ALA A 688 5.66 -28.86 -21.68
N TRP A 689 4.55 -29.44 -21.23
CA TRP A 689 3.95 -29.07 -19.95
C TRP A 689 4.88 -29.33 -18.76
N ILE A 690 5.71 -30.38 -18.81
CA ILE A 690 6.68 -30.71 -17.76
C ILE A 690 7.78 -29.65 -17.74
N TYR A 691 8.36 -29.34 -18.90
CA TYR A 691 9.42 -28.34 -19.02
C TYR A 691 8.95 -26.96 -18.57
N PHE A 692 7.74 -26.54 -18.95
CA PHE A 692 7.18 -25.27 -18.48
C PHE A 692 6.82 -25.28 -17.00
N SER A 693 6.39 -26.42 -16.44
CA SER A 693 6.21 -26.54 -14.99
C SER A 693 7.53 -26.33 -14.26
N PHE A 694 8.64 -26.88 -14.77
CA PHE A 694 9.98 -26.64 -14.23
C PHE A 694 10.46 -25.20 -14.43
N CYS A 695 10.15 -24.56 -15.56
CA CYS A 695 10.44 -23.13 -15.75
C CYS A 695 9.71 -22.27 -14.71
N GLY A 696 8.42 -22.53 -14.47
CA GLY A 696 7.65 -21.84 -13.43
C GLY A 696 8.22 -22.08 -12.02
N LEU A 697 8.66 -23.31 -11.72
CA LEU A 697 9.33 -23.64 -10.46
C LEU A 697 10.65 -22.87 -10.28
N ILE A 698 11.45 -22.73 -11.34
CA ILE A 698 12.68 -21.92 -11.32
C ILE A 698 12.34 -20.46 -10.99
N GLY A 699 11.28 -19.91 -11.57
CA GLY A 699 10.75 -18.59 -11.27
C GLY A 699 10.37 -18.40 -9.80
N MET A 700 9.57 -19.31 -9.25
CA MET A 700 9.16 -19.29 -7.84
C MET A 700 10.36 -19.46 -6.89
N THR A 701 11.31 -20.31 -7.27
CA THR A 701 12.56 -20.49 -6.52
C THR A 701 13.41 -19.22 -6.54
N CYS A 702 13.50 -18.55 -7.70
CA CYS A 702 14.14 -17.24 -7.84
C CYS A 702 13.50 -16.23 -6.88
N SER A 703 12.17 -16.09 -6.90
CA SER A 703 11.42 -15.24 -5.97
C SER A 703 11.79 -15.50 -4.51
N TYR A 704 11.79 -16.77 -4.10
CA TYR A 704 12.12 -17.16 -2.73
C TYR A 704 13.58 -16.85 -2.35
N LEU A 705 14.53 -17.11 -3.25
CA LEU A 705 15.93 -16.79 -3.05
C LEU A 705 16.16 -15.29 -2.94
N PHE A 706 15.46 -14.46 -3.73
CA PHE A 706 15.53 -13.01 -3.62
C PHE A 706 15.12 -12.50 -2.24
N VAL A 707 14.05 -13.05 -1.66
CA VAL A 707 13.64 -12.74 -0.29
C VAL A 707 14.73 -13.12 0.72
N ILE A 708 15.35 -14.30 0.58
CA ILE A 708 16.43 -14.73 1.49
C ILE A 708 17.67 -13.83 1.35
N LEU A 709 18.10 -13.56 0.12
CA LEU A 709 19.29 -12.76 -0.16
C LEU A 709 19.11 -11.32 0.32
N THR A 710 17.96 -10.72 0.07
CA THR A 710 17.66 -9.36 0.56
C THR A 710 17.77 -9.31 2.08
N ARG A 711 17.15 -10.26 2.78
CA ARG A 711 17.26 -10.39 4.25
C ARG A 711 18.70 -10.55 4.72
N TYR A 712 19.52 -11.35 4.03
CA TYR A 712 20.93 -11.52 4.42
C TYR A 712 21.71 -10.20 4.47
N TYR A 713 21.39 -9.26 3.58
CA TYR A 713 22.03 -7.95 3.51
C TYR A 713 21.35 -6.87 4.37
N THR A 714 20.04 -6.99 4.63
CA THR A 714 19.26 -5.91 5.29
C THR A 714 18.75 -6.25 6.69
N ASP A 715 18.60 -7.51 7.10
CA ASP A 715 18.09 -7.89 8.42
C ASP A 715 19.21 -7.81 9.48
N TYR A 716 18.95 -7.11 10.59
CA TYR A 716 19.90 -6.90 11.69
C TYR A 716 20.34 -8.20 12.40
N SER A 717 19.66 -9.32 12.13
CA SER A 717 20.08 -10.63 12.60
C SER A 717 21.43 -11.05 12.01
N PHE A 718 21.77 -10.59 10.80
CA PHE A 718 22.95 -11.01 10.06
C PHE A 718 24.17 -10.12 10.28
N SER A 719 25.35 -10.68 9.98
CA SER A 719 26.63 -10.00 10.20
C SER A 719 26.80 -8.74 9.35
N LYS A 720 26.13 -8.63 8.19
CA LYS A 720 26.27 -7.48 7.28
C LYS A 720 25.78 -6.19 7.92
N VAL A 721 24.57 -6.18 8.46
CA VAL A 721 23.99 -5.04 9.18
C VAL A 721 24.71 -4.79 10.51
N LYS A 722 25.04 -5.84 11.26
CA LYS A 722 25.81 -5.71 12.51
C LYS A 722 27.16 -5.02 12.31
N LYS A 723 27.81 -5.24 11.16
CA LYS A 723 29.06 -4.54 10.79
C LYS A 723 28.85 -3.04 10.59
N ILE A 724 27.70 -2.62 10.04
CA ILE A 724 27.34 -1.20 9.90
C ILE A 724 27.10 -0.60 11.30
N ALA A 725 26.31 -1.27 12.14
CA ALA A 725 26.05 -0.83 13.50
C ALA A 725 27.33 -0.72 14.35
N GLN A 726 28.25 -1.68 14.22
CA GLN A 726 29.56 -1.62 14.87
C GLN A 726 30.40 -0.45 14.34
N ALA A 727 30.37 -0.19 13.03
CA ALA A 727 31.09 0.94 12.43
C ALA A 727 30.59 2.30 12.93
N SER A 728 29.34 2.40 13.40
CA SER A 728 28.79 3.60 14.04
C SER A 728 29.54 4.00 15.31
N LEU A 729 30.23 3.08 15.99
CA LEU A 729 31.07 3.41 17.17
C LEU A 729 32.24 4.32 16.81
N SER A 730 32.73 4.25 15.57
CA SER A 730 33.84 5.08 15.07
C SER A 730 33.38 6.39 14.43
N GLY A 731 32.06 6.61 14.33
CA GLY A 731 31.46 7.83 13.81
C GLY A 731 30.68 7.65 12.49
N PRO A 732 30.12 8.75 11.95
CA PRO A 732 29.25 8.71 10.76
C PRO A 732 30.00 8.28 9.48
N ALA A 733 31.25 8.71 9.30
CA ALA A 733 32.01 8.40 8.09
C ALA A 733 32.24 6.90 7.91
N THR A 734 32.61 6.19 8.98
CA THR A 734 32.79 4.73 8.96
C THR A 734 31.47 3.99 8.79
N ASN A 735 30.38 4.51 9.36
CA ASN A 735 29.04 3.99 9.12
C ASN A 735 28.65 4.07 7.64
N ILE A 736 28.84 5.23 7.00
CA ILE A 736 28.54 5.43 5.57
C ILE A 736 29.43 4.53 4.70
N ILE A 737 30.74 4.46 4.96
CA ILE A 737 31.64 3.57 4.21
C ILE A 737 31.19 2.11 4.31
N SER A 738 30.79 1.67 5.51
CA SER A 738 30.32 0.30 5.74
C SER A 738 29.02 -0.01 4.98
N GLY A 739 28.05 0.91 4.97
CA GLY A 739 26.80 0.73 4.24
C GLY A 739 26.99 0.75 2.72
N LEU A 740 27.85 1.63 2.19
CA LEU A 740 28.23 1.62 0.76
C LEU A 740 28.86 0.29 0.36
N TYR A 741 29.77 -0.25 1.19
CA TYR A 741 30.36 -1.57 0.99
C TYR A 741 29.30 -2.68 0.93
N VAL A 742 28.39 -2.72 1.92
CA VAL A 742 27.32 -3.72 1.97
C VAL A 742 26.42 -3.61 0.75
N GLY A 743 26.04 -2.40 0.36
CA GLY A 743 25.24 -2.14 -0.84
C GLY A 743 25.91 -2.68 -2.11
N LEU A 744 27.16 -2.31 -2.36
CA LEU A 744 27.88 -2.72 -3.57
C LEU A 744 28.03 -4.25 -3.64
N GLU A 745 28.40 -4.87 -2.52
CA GLU A 745 28.51 -6.33 -2.41
C GLU A 745 27.16 -7.04 -2.63
N SER A 746 26.06 -6.41 -2.20
CA SER A 746 24.72 -6.99 -2.30
C SER A 746 24.22 -7.22 -3.74
N THR A 747 24.89 -6.63 -4.74
CA THR A 747 24.54 -6.82 -6.16
C THR A 747 24.96 -8.20 -6.70
N PHE A 748 25.97 -8.83 -6.09
CA PHE A 748 26.62 -10.02 -6.62
C PHE A 748 25.72 -11.27 -6.63
N LEU A 749 25.20 -11.67 -5.45
CA LEU A 749 24.40 -12.89 -5.33
C LEU A 749 23.06 -12.81 -6.09
N PRO A 750 22.29 -11.71 -6.03
CA PRO A 750 21.05 -11.60 -6.81
C PRO A 750 21.27 -11.73 -8.32
N VAL A 751 22.35 -11.17 -8.86
CA VAL A 751 22.67 -11.29 -10.30
C VAL A 751 23.02 -12.72 -10.68
N ILE A 752 23.72 -13.46 -9.81
CA ILE A 752 23.96 -14.90 -10.02
C ILE A 752 22.64 -15.66 -10.08
N VAL A 753 21.72 -15.39 -9.15
CA VAL A 753 20.40 -16.03 -9.14
C VAL A 753 19.63 -15.72 -10.42
N ILE A 754 19.57 -14.45 -10.86
CA ILE A 754 18.94 -14.07 -12.13
C ILE A 754 19.56 -14.83 -13.31
N SER A 755 20.90 -14.88 -13.37
CA SER A 755 21.63 -15.51 -14.47
C SER A 755 21.35 -17.01 -14.56
N ILE A 756 21.37 -17.71 -13.42
CA ILE A 756 21.05 -19.14 -13.34
C ILE A 756 19.58 -19.36 -13.74
N SER A 757 18.66 -18.54 -13.24
CA SER A 757 17.24 -18.66 -13.57
C SER A 757 16.96 -18.44 -15.05
N LEU A 758 17.56 -17.44 -15.69
CA LEU A 758 17.43 -17.17 -17.12
C LEU A 758 17.99 -18.32 -17.96
N LEU A 759 19.22 -18.78 -17.68
CA LEU A 759 19.84 -19.86 -18.44
C LEU A 759 19.09 -21.19 -18.30
N LEU A 760 18.75 -21.59 -17.07
CA LEU A 760 18.03 -22.85 -16.83
C LEU A 760 16.65 -22.84 -17.49
N SER A 761 15.89 -21.76 -17.34
CA SER A 761 14.56 -21.66 -17.96
C SER A 761 14.64 -21.57 -19.49
N TYR A 762 15.66 -20.91 -20.04
CA TYR A 762 15.91 -20.87 -21.48
C TYR A 762 16.21 -22.27 -22.04
N TYR A 763 17.13 -23.01 -21.42
CA TYR A 763 17.48 -24.37 -21.90
C TYR A 763 16.32 -25.37 -21.74
N LEU A 764 15.55 -25.29 -20.65
CA LEU A 764 14.35 -26.10 -20.49
C LEU A 764 13.28 -25.72 -21.53
N GLY A 765 13.15 -24.43 -21.83
CA GLY A 765 12.29 -23.94 -22.91
C GLY A 765 12.68 -24.54 -24.26
N LEU A 766 13.96 -24.60 -24.60
CA LEU A 766 14.42 -25.25 -25.84
C LEU A 766 14.06 -26.74 -25.89
N GLN A 767 14.17 -27.45 -24.76
CA GLN A 767 13.81 -28.87 -24.68
C GLN A 767 12.32 -29.14 -24.86
N SER A 768 11.46 -28.14 -24.67
CA SER A 768 10.02 -28.28 -24.95
C SER A 768 9.73 -28.55 -26.43
N ASN A 769 10.63 -28.14 -27.35
CA ASN A 769 10.58 -28.38 -28.79
C ASN A 769 9.20 -28.20 -29.46
N ILE A 770 8.44 -27.18 -29.03
CA ILE A 770 7.04 -26.98 -29.45
C ILE A 770 6.97 -26.65 -30.95
N THR A 771 7.92 -25.85 -31.41
CA THR A 771 8.05 -25.52 -32.84
C THR A 771 8.71 -26.63 -33.66
N GLY A 772 9.29 -27.67 -33.04
CA GLY A 772 9.88 -28.82 -33.75
C GLY A 772 11.22 -28.54 -34.45
N ASP A 773 11.69 -27.30 -34.47
CA ASP A 773 12.93 -26.85 -35.13
C ASP A 773 14.02 -26.39 -34.12
N GLY A 774 13.79 -26.57 -32.82
CA GLY A 774 14.70 -26.06 -31.78
C GLY A 774 14.86 -24.54 -31.78
N SER A 775 13.87 -23.79 -32.29
CA SER A 775 13.93 -22.33 -32.40
C SER A 775 14.24 -21.63 -31.06
N ILE A 776 15.00 -20.54 -31.16
CA ILE A 776 15.36 -19.66 -30.03
C ILE A 776 14.11 -19.19 -29.26
N ILE A 777 12.97 -19.06 -29.95
CA ILE A 777 11.72 -18.56 -29.39
C ILE A 777 11.12 -19.51 -28.34
N ASN A 778 11.37 -20.83 -28.43
CA ASN A 778 10.98 -21.79 -27.40
C ASN A 778 11.72 -21.52 -26.08
N GLY A 779 13.02 -21.23 -26.18
CA GLY A 779 13.85 -20.88 -25.03
C GLY A 779 13.44 -19.54 -24.42
N LEU A 780 13.23 -18.52 -25.25
CA LEU A 780 12.74 -17.21 -24.78
C LEU A 780 11.40 -17.35 -24.06
N TYR A 781 10.47 -18.15 -24.59
CA TYR A 781 9.20 -18.38 -23.91
C TYR A 781 9.38 -19.13 -22.59
N GLY A 782 10.34 -20.06 -22.48
CA GLY A 782 10.74 -20.66 -21.20
C GLY A 782 11.13 -19.62 -20.14
N THR A 783 11.88 -18.58 -20.53
CA THR A 783 12.21 -17.45 -19.63
C THR A 783 10.98 -16.63 -19.23
N SER A 784 10.01 -16.49 -20.14
CA SER A 784 8.72 -15.85 -19.85
C SER A 784 7.92 -16.65 -18.82
N VAL A 785 7.85 -17.98 -18.95
CA VAL A 785 7.22 -18.87 -17.96
C VAL A 785 7.91 -18.77 -16.59
N ALA A 786 9.24 -18.65 -16.54
CA ALA A 786 9.94 -18.42 -15.28
C ALA A 786 9.60 -17.04 -14.67
N THR A 787 9.44 -16.01 -15.49
CA THR A 787 9.02 -14.68 -15.01
C THR A 787 7.61 -14.72 -14.42
N MET A 788 6.67 -15.39 -15.09
CA MET A 788 5.32 -15.66 -14.56
C MET A 788 5.38 -16.42 -13.23
N GLY A 789 6.26 -17.43 -13.13
CA GLY A 789 6.46 -18.18 -11.90
C GLY A 789 6.98 -17.30 -10.76
N MET A 790 7.89 -16.36 -11.04
CA MET A 790 8.34 -15.40 -10.03
C MET A 790 7.19 -14.53 -9.53
N LEU A 791 6.33 -14.04 -10.44
CA LEU A 791 5.20 -13.17 -10.10
C LEU A 791 3.94 -13.90 -9.62
N SER A 792 3.89 -15.23 -9.62
CA SER A 792 2.68 -15.99 -9.24
C SER A 792 2.37 -15.97 -7.73
N THR A 793 3.13 -15.22 -6.94
CA THR A 793 2.92 -14.96 -5.51
C THR A 793 2.89 -13.46 -5.20
N ALA A 794 2.68 -12.63 -6.22
CA ALA A 794 2.75 -11.18 -6.13
C ALA A 794 1.73 -10.61 -5.15
N VAL A 795 0.53 -11.19 -5.06
CA VAL A 795 -0.48 -10.75 -4.06
C VAL A 795 0.06 -10.89 -2.63
N PHE A 796 0.71 -12.01 -2.29
CA PHE A 796 1.25 -12.22 -0.95
C PHE A 796 2.43 -11.29 -0.67
N ILE A 797 3.36 -11.14 -1.62
CA ILE A 797 4.51 -10.22 -1.49
C ILE A 797 4.02 -8.78 -1.28
N LEU A 798 3.07 -8.31 -2.09
CA LEU A 798 2.53 -6.96 -1.94
C LEU A 798 1.78 -6.78 -0.62
N SER A 799 1.12 -7.83 -0.12
CA SER A 799 0.51 -7.81 1.22
C SER A 799 1.56 -7.56 2.31
N MET A 800 2.74 -8.19 2.20
CA MET A 800 3.86 -7.94 3.11
C MET A 800 4.45 -6.54 2.93
N SER A 801 4.43 -5.99 1.71
CA SER A 801 4.90 -4.64 1.45
C SER A 801 4.01 -3.58 2.09
N ASN A 802 2.70 -3.65 1.82
CA ASN A 802 1.72 -2.71 2.36
C ASN A 802 1.57 -2.82 3.89
N PHE A 803 1.96 -3.95 4.48
CA PHE A 803 2.01 -4.11 5.93
C PHE A 803 2.96 -3.10 6.60
N GLY A 804 4.09 -2.77 5.97
CA GLY A 804 5.08 -1.85 6.53
C GLY A 804 4.53 -0.45 6.82
N PRO A 805 4.12 0.33 5.81
CA PRO A 805 3.62 1.69 6.01
C PRO A 805 2.34 1.75 6.86
N ILE A 806 1.50 0.70 6.87
CA ILE A 806 0.35 0.64 7.78
C ILE A 806 0.80 0.52 9.25
N ALA A 807 1.82 -0.30 9.52
CA ALA A 807 2.39 -0.46 10.85
C ALA A 807 3.13 0.78 11.32
N ASP A 808 3.88 1.42 10.43
CA ASP A 808 4.64 2.66 10.65
C ASP A 808 3.72 3.80 11.10
N ASN A 809 2.70 4.08 10.27
CA ASN A 809 1.66 5.05 10.60
C ASN A 809 0.90 4.74 11.89
N ALA A 810 0.65 3.45 12.18
CA ALA A 810 0.02 3.06 13.43
C ALA A 810 0.90 3.41 14.63
N GLY A 811 2.22 3.23 14.51
CA GLY A 811 3.21 3.67 15.49
C GLY A 811 3.15 5.19 15.70
N GLY A 812 3.21 5.97 14.62
CA GLY A 812 3.14 7.43 14.70
C GLY A 812 1.85 7.93 15.37
N ILE A 813 0.70 7.34 15.02
CA ILE A 813 -0.58 7.64 15.68
C ILE A 813 -0.54 7.32 17.18
N VAL A 814 0.07 6.20 17.58
CA VAL A 814 0.21 5.77 18.98
C VAL A 814 1.08 6.75 19.77
N GLU A 815 2.18 7.24 19.19
CA GLU A 815 3.07 8.20 19.82
C GLU A 815 2.41 9.58 19.95
N MET A 816 1.83 10.10 18.86
CA MET A 816 1.14 11.39 18.86
C MET A 816 -0.06 11.43 19.82
N SER A 817 -0.71 10.28 20.04
CA SER A 817 -1.83 10.16 20.99
C SER A 817 -1.39 9.90 22.43
N LYS A 818 -0.08 9.84 22.71
CA LYS A 818 0.49 9.61 24.05
C LYS A 818 -0.05 8.33 24.71
N GLN A 819 -0.20 7.26 23.92
CA GLN A 819 -0.63 5.98 24.45
C GLN A 819 0.40 5.38 25.42
N PRO A 820 -0.01 4.41 26.26
CA PRO A 820 0.94 3.69 27.10
C PRO A 820 2.06 3.04 26.28
N LYS A 821 3.28 3.03 26.83
CA LYS A 821 4.49 2.53 26.14
C LYS A 821 4.36 1.14 25.55
N TYR A 822 3.61 0.23 26.19
CA TYR A 822 3.43 -1.13 25.68
C TYR A 822 2.74 -1.16 24.31
N VAL A 823 1.88 -0.18 24.01
CA VAL A 823 1.21 -0.04 22.70
C VAL A 823 2.24 0.33 21.63
N ARG A 824 3.15 1.27 21.94
CA ARG A 824 4.25 1.66 21.05
C ARG A 824 5.22 0.51 20.82
N VAL A 825 5.52 -0.29 21.85
CA VAL A 825 6.35 -1.51 21.72
C VAL A 825 5.73 -2.51 20.72
N ILE A 826 4.41 -2.69 20.74
CA ILE A 826 3.72 -3.53 19.77
C ILE A 826 3.86 -2.97 18.36
N THR A 827 3.56 -1.68 18.15
CA THR A 827 3.66 -1.06 16.84
C THR A 827 5.09 -1.01 16.32
N ASP A 828 6.08 -0.73 17.17
CA ASP A 828 7.51 -0.76 16.81
C ASP A 828 7.95 -2.17 16.39
N LYS A 829 7.40 -3.22 17.03
CA LYS A 829 7.66 -4.60 16.63
C LYS A 829 7.09 -4.91 15.24
N LEU A 830 5.90 -4.38 14.93
CA LEU A 830 5.28 -4.52 13.61
C LEU A 830 6.04 -3.69 12.55
N ASP A 831 6.40 -2.43 12.85
CA ASP A 831 7.20 -1.55 11.99
C ASP A 831 8.56 -2.19 11.64
N ALA A 832 9.29 -2.70 12.64
CA ALA A 832 10.56 -3.37 12.39
C ALA A 832 10.44 -4.55 11.41
N VAL A 833 9.34 -5.31 11.46
CA VAL A 833 9.05 -6.33 10.45
C VAL A 833 8.67 -5.71 9.11
N GLY A 834 7.90 -4.63 9.14
CA GLY A 834 7.54 -3.79 8.01
C GLY A 834 8.75 -3.32 7.18
N ASN A 835 9.81 -2.86 7.83
CA ASN A 835 11.03 -2.41 7.13
C ASN A 835 11.73 -3.56 6.40
N VAL A 836 11.77 -4.75 7.00
CA VAL A 836 12.30 -5.95 6.35
C VAL A 836 11.42 -6.39 5.19
N THR A 837 10.09 -6.33 5.33
CA THR A 837 9.17 -6.73 4.26
C THR A 837 9.16 -5.72 3.10
N LYS A 838 9.22 -4.42 3.38
CA LYS A 838 9.43 -3.35 2.38
C LYS A 838 10.70 -3.63 1.57
N ALA A 839 11.82 -3.94 2.24
CA ALA A 839 13.07 -4.28 1.55
C ALA A 839 12.93 -5.53 0.67
N ASN A 840 12.31 -6.60 1.18
CA ASN A 840 12.10 -7.84 0.42
C ASN A 840 11.29 -7.61 -0.86
N THR A 841 10.23 -6.80 -0.79
CA THR A 841 9.42 -6.46 -1.96
C THR A 841 10.22 -5.64 -2.97
N LYS A 842 11.04 -4.69 -2.53
CA LYS A 842 11.92 -3.93 -3.44
C LYS A 842 12.90 -4.85 -4.15
N GLY A 843 13.53 -5.79 -3.44
CA GLY A 843 14.38 -6.82 -4.04
C GLY A 843 13.62 -7.69 -5.05
N PHE A 844 12.40 -8.10 -4.71
CA PHE A 844 11.50 -8.85 -5.59
C PHE A 844 11.12 -8.06 -6.85
N SER A 845 10.77 -6.77 -6.74
CA SER A 845 10.47 -5.89 -7.88
C SER A 845 11.68 -5.71 -8.80
N VAL A 846 12.90 -5.61 -8.26
CA VAL A 846 14.11 -5.52 -9.08
C VAL A 846 14.37 -6.84 -9.82
N GLY A 847 14.24 -7.98 -9.14
CA GLY A 847 14.41 -9.29 -9.77
C GLY A 847 13.36 -9.58 -10.84
N SER A 848 12.11 -9.18 -10.62
CA SER A 848 11.05 -9.32 -11.63
C SER A 848 11.27 -8.38 -12.81
N ALA A 849 11.70 -7.14 -12.57
CA ALA A 849 12.08 -6.20 -13.62
C ALA A 849 13.25 -6.73 -14.47
N ALA A 850 14.24 -7.40 -13.86
CA ALA A 850 15.36 -7.99 -14.59
C ALA A 850 14.90 -9.05 -15.60
N LEU A 851 14.02 -9.95 -15.16
CA LEU A 851 13.45 -10.98 -16.02
C LEU A 851 12.51 -10.36 -17.07
N ALA A 852 11.62 -9.44 -16.67
CA ALA A 852 10.65 -8.80 -17.56
C ALA A 852 11.29 -7.92 -18.64
N CYS A 853 12.37 -7.18 -18.33
CA CYS A 853 13.05 -6.35 -19.33
C CYS A 853 13.67 -7.20 -20.44
N PHE A 854 14.17 -8.39 -20.14
CA PHE A 854 14.65 -9.32 -21.16
C PHE A 854 13.52 -9.80 -22.09
N LEU A 855 12.30 -10.00 -21.54
CA LEU A 855 11.11 -10.31 -22.33
C LEU A 855 10.68 -9.14 -23.20
N LEU A 856 10.64 -7.93 -22.64
CA LEU A 856 10.28 -6.71 -23.37
C LEU A 856 11.29 -6.41 -24.47
N PHE A 857 12.58 -6.67 -24.24
CA PHE A 857 13.60 -6.59 -25.28
C PHE A 857 13.33 -7.58 -26.43
N SER A 858 13.01 -8.82 -26.10
CA SER A 858 12.66 -9.83 -27.12
C SER A 858 11.39 -9.44 -27.90
N ALA A 859 10.39 -8.87 -27.20
CA ALA A 859 9.19 -8.33 -27.82
C ALA A 859 9.51 -7.14 -28.74
N PHE A 860 10.43 -6.26 -28.35
CA PHE A 860 10.91 -5.15 -29.17
C PHE A 860 11.56 -5.64 -30.47
N LEU A 861 12.43 -6.67 -30.42
CA LEU A 861 13.06 -7.23 -31.62
C LEU A 861 12.02 -7.75 -32.63
N SER A 862 11.02 -8.47 -32.12
CA SER A 862 9.89 -8.97 -32.91
C SER A 862 9.09 -7.81 -33.51
N GLU A 863 8.83 -6.77 -32.73
CA GLU A 863 8.05 -5.61 -33.20
C GLU A 863 8.78 -4.84 -34.30
N VAL A 864 10.10 -4.64 -34.17
CA VAL A 864 10.93 -4.04 -35.22
C VAL A 864 10.90 -4.89 -36.49
N SER A 865 10.95 -6.22 -36.36
CA SER A 865 10.90 -7.13 -37.50
C SER A 865 9.59 -7.00 -38.29
N VAL A 866 8.46 -6.96 -37.58
CA VAL A 866 7.12 -6.77 -38.17
C VAL A 866 7.01 -5.41 -38.86
N HIS A 867 7.51 -4.35 -38.21
CA HIS A 867 7.35 -2.98 -38.70
C HIS A 867 8.28 -2.63 -39.86
N SER A 868 9.53 -3.10 -39.83
CA SER A 868 10.51 -2.87 -40.89
C SER A 868 10.34 -3.80 -42.09
N LYS A 869 9.52 -4.86 -41.97
CA LYS A 869 9.37 -5.96 -42.94
C LYS A 869 10.70 -6.69 -43.24
N LYS A 870 11.70 -6.51 -42.39
CA LYS A 870 13.02 -7.14 -42.46
C LYS A 870 13.26 -7.93 -41.17
N PRO A 871 13.88 -9.11 -41.22
CA PRO A 871 14.18 -9.86 -40.01
C PRO A 871 15.17 -9.07 -39.14
N PHE A 872 14.78 -8.81 -37.88
CA PHE A 872 15.60 -8.12 -36.89
C PHE A 872 15.82 -9.03 -35.68
N THR A 873 16.77 -9.94 -35.84
CA THR A 873 17.05 -11.01 -34.86
C THR A 873 18.37 -10.83 -34.12
N THR A 874 19.26 -9.95 -34.62
CA THR A 874 20.60 -9.75 -34.09
C THR A 874 20.87 -8.27 -33.88
N VAL A 875 21.57 -7.97 -32.79
CA VAL A 875 22.03 -6.63 -32.43
C VAL A 875 23.53 -6.74 -32.21
N ASP A 876 24.31 -6.19 -33.14
CA ASP A 876 25.76 -6.26 -33.08
C ASP A 876 26.33 -5.11 -32.23
N ILE A 877 26.73 -5.45 -31.00
CA ILE A 877 27.34 -4.51 -30.05
C ILE A 877 28.76 -4.08 -30.45
N ALA A 878 29.39 -4.74 -31.43
CA ALA A 878 30.71 -4.35 -31.92
C ALA A 878 30.64 -3.10 -32.83
N LEU A 879 29.45 -2.72 -33.30
CA LEU A 879 29.24 -1.49 -34.05
C LEU A 879 29.38 -0.27 -33.11
N PRO A 880 30.22 0.74 -33.45
CA PRO A 880 30.47 1.89 -32.59
C PRO A 880 29.18 2.64 -32.18
N GLU A 881 28.25 2.84 -33.11
CA GLU A 881 26.98 3.52 -32.85
C GLU A 881 26.10 2.75 -31.86
N VAL A 882 26.06 1.42 -31.98
CA VAL A 882 25.30 0.53 -31.10
C VAL A 882 25.92 0.51 -29.70
N PHE A 883 27.26 0.47 -29.60
CA PHE A 883 27.98 0.56 -28.34
C PHE A 883 27.77 1.91 -27.65
N ILE A 884 27.81 3.02 -28.40
CA ILE A 884 27.51 4.37 -27.91
C ILE A 884 26.07 4.43 -27.37
N GLY A 885 25.10 3.86 -28.10
CA GLY A 885 23.72 3.71 -27.62
C GLY A 885 23.62 3.01 -26.27
N GLY A 886 24.41 1.94 -26.10
CA GLY A 886 24.53 1.21 -24.85
C GLY A 886 25.05 2.09 -23.70
N ILE A 887 26.18 2.77 -23.91
CA ILE A 887 26.77 3.68 -22.90
C ILE A 887 25.77 4.79 -22.52
N LEU A 888 25.08 5.38 -23.49
CA LEU A 888 24.05 6.40 -23.22
C LEU A 888 22.92 5.82 -22.36
N GLY A 889 22.51 4.58 -22.60
CA GLY A 889 21.55 3.86 -21.76
C GLY A 889 22.03 3.73 -20.31
N SER A 890 23.29 3.35 -20.09
CA SER A 890 23.90 3.30 -18.75
C SER A 890 23.93 4.67 -18.07
N VAL A 891 24.34 5.72 -18.79
CA VAL A 891 24.43 7.09 -18.25
C VAL A 891 23.07 7.62 -17.80
N VAL A 892 21.99 7.31 -18.52
CA VAL A 892 20.63 7.71 -18.13
C VAL A 892 20.25 7.18 -16.75
N VAL A 893 20.63 5.95 -16.40
CA VAL A 893 20.39 5.39 -15.07
C VAL A 893 21.14 6.18 -13.99
N PHE A 894 22.42 6.48 -14.20
CA PHE A 894 23.22 7.26 -13.25
C PHE A 894 22.70 8.68 -13.07
N LEU A 895 22.36 9.36 -14.17
CA LEU A 895 21.80 10.71 -14.13
C LEU A 895 20.44 10.72 -13.44
N PHE A 896 19.58 9.74 -13.73
CA PHE A 896 18.29 9.61 -13.08
C PHE A 896 18.45 9.40 -11.56
N ALA A 897 19.34 8.49 -11.15
CA ALA A 897 19.65 8.26 -9.73
C ALA A 897 20.13 9.54 -9.06
N GLY A 898 21.16 10.19 -9.63
CA GLY A 898 21.74 11.42 -9.08
C GLY A 898 20.73 12.57 -8.98
N TRP A 899 19.90 12.80 -10.00
CA TRP A 899 18.87 13.84 -9.96
C TRP A 899 17.72 13.51 -9.00
N SER A 900 17.42 12.22 -8.79
CA SER A 900 16.44 11.81 -7.78
C SER A 900 16.95 12.05 -6.36
N LEU A 901 18.24 11.79 -6.09
CA LEU A 901 18.86 12.09 -4.79
C LEU A 901 18.93 13.61 -4.54
N ASP A 902 19.33 14.38 -5.55
CA ASP A 902 19.38 15.85 -5.50
C ASP A 902 17.98 16.45 -5.24
N ALA A 903 16.94 15.91 -5.88
CA ALA A 903 15.55 16.30 -5.65
C ALA A 903 15.10 16.14 -4.19
N VAL A 904 15.45 15.01 -3.55
CA VAL A 904 15.15 14.80 -2.12
C VAL A 904 15.92 15.78 -1.26
N GLY A 905 17.23 15.93 -1.49
CA GLY A 905 18.09 16.83 -0.71
C GLY A 905 17.59 18.28 -0.73
N ASN A 906 17.29 18.81 -1.92
CA ASN A 906 16.75 20.15 -2.09
C ASN A 906 15.39 20.34 -1.41
N THR A 907 14.55 19.31 -1.39
CA THR A 907 13.24 19.37 -0.73
C THR A 907 13.39 19.28 0.79
N ALA A 908 14.23 18.38 1.29
CA ALA A 908 14.50 18.21 2.72
C ALA A 908 15.08 19.49 3.34
N GLU A 909 15.96 20.21 2.62
CA GLU A 909 16.52 21.48 3.09
C GLU A 909 15.44 22.53 3.39
N GLU A 910 14.43 22.67 2.52
CA GLU A 910 13.32 23.61 2.75
C GLU A 910 12.50 23.23 4.00
N VAL A 911 12.29 21.92 4.23
CA VAL A 911 11.58 21.41 5.42
C VAL A 911 12.39 21.68 6.68
N LEU A 912 13.69 21.40 6.66
CA LEU A 912 14.58 21.65 7.79
C LEU A 912 14.57 23.12 8.21
N ILE A 913 14.61 24.03 7.24
CA ILE A 913 14.54 25.48 7.50
C ILE A 913 13.23 25.82 8.19
N GLU A 914 12.11 25.27 7.73
CA GLU A 914 10.78 25.53 8.30
C GLU A 914 10.63 24.97 9.73
N VAL A 915 11.04 23.71 9.96
CA VAL A 915 10.98 23.09 11.29
C VAL A 915 11.83 23.89 12.29
N ARG A 916 13.05 24.29 11.90
CA ARG A 916 13.93 25.13 12.73
C ARG A 916 13.33 26.51 12.98
N ARG A 917 12.69 27.12 11.98
CA ARG A 917 12.00 28.42 12.11
C ARG A 917 10.90 28.33 13.17
N GLN A 918 10.03 27.32 13.09
CA GLN A 918 8.94 27.16 14.05
C GLN A 918 9.47 26.95 15.48
N PHE A 919 10.45 26.07 15.69
CA PHE A 919 11.02 25.90 17.04
C PHE A 919 11.73 27.14 17.59
N LYS A 920 12.26 28.00 16.72
CA LYS A 920 12.93 29.24 17.12
C LYS A 920 11.93 30.36 17.43
N GLU A 921 10.91 30.52 16.60
CA GLU A 921 9.91 31.60 16.73
C GLU A 921 8.82 31.26 17.76
N HIS A 922 8.53 29.97 17.94
CA HIS A 922 7.49 29.45 18.83
C HIS A 922 8.09 28.44 19.84
N PRO A 923 8.88 28.89 20.83
CA PRO A 923 9.53 27.99 21.78
C PRO A 923 8.54 27.20 22.67
N GLY A 924 7.30 27.69 22.79
CA GLY A 924 6.21 27.01 23.52
C GLY A 924 5.82 25.65 22.95
N ILE A 925 6.20 25.35 21.70
CA ILE A 925 5.98 24.04 21.08
C ILE A 925 6.73 22.95 21.84
N LEU A 926 7.99 23.19 22.22
CA LEU A 926 8.82 22.17 22.89
C LEU A 926 8.30 21.79 24.28
N THR A 927 7.54 22.69 24.91
CA THR A 927 6.92 22.51 26.23
C THR A 927 5.45 22.08 26.16
N TYR A 928 4.90 21.80 24.97
CA TYR A 928 3.47 21.53 24.71
C TYR A 928 2.52 22.69 25.04
N ASN A 929 3.03 23.90 25.29
CA ASN A 929 2.20 25.08 25.55
C ASN A 929 1.57 25.65 24.27
N GLU A 930 2.17 25.34 23.12
CA GLU A 930 1.73 25.77 21.80
C GLU A 930 1.73 24.59 20.83
N LYS A 931 0.79 24.57 19.87
CA LYS A 931 0.72 23.53 18.85
C LYS A 931 1.58 23.92 17.63
N PRO A 932 2.37 22.99 17.06
CA PRO A 932 3.11 23.26 15.84
C PRO A 932 2.18 23.44 14.63
N ASP A 933 2.64 24.17 13.62
CA ASP A 933 1.93 24.31 12.35
C ASP A 933 2.36 23.21 11.38
N TYR A 934 1.56 22.14 11.36
CA TYR A 934 1.74 21.02 10.44
C TYR A 934 1.42 21.35 8.98
N HIS A 935 0.49 22.29 8.75
CA HIS A 935 -0.04 22.56 7.41
C HIS A 935 1.05 23.16 6.52
N THR A 936 1.87 24.05 7.07
CA THR A 936 2.97 24.67 6.33
C THR A 936 4.00 23.64 5.84
N CYS A 937 4.41 22.69 6.69
CA CYS A 937 5.31 21.59 6.28
C CYS A 937 4.70 20.73 5.17
N VAL A 938 3.43 20.30 5.33
CA VAL A 938 2.71 19.51 4.31
C VAL A 938 2.62 20.27 2.99
N SER A 939 2.35 21.58 3.02
CA SER A 939 2.22 22.42 1.83
C SER A 939 3.54 22.59 1.07
N ILE A 940 4.65 22.87 1.79
CA ILE A 940 5.98 23.01 1.23
C ILE A 940 6.39 21.74 0.50
N ILE A 941 6.30 20.60 1.18
CA ILE A 941 6.72 19.30 0.65
C ILE A 941 5.85 18.90 -0.54
N SER A 942 4.52 19.06 -0.44
CA SER A 942 3.59 18.78 -1.54
C SER A 942 3.98 19.50 -2.82
N LYS A 943 4.23 20.81 -2.72
CA LYS A 943 4.55 21.66 -3.87
C LYS A 943 5.92 21.33 -4.45
N ARG A 944 6.92 21.12 -3.59
CA ARG A 944 8.30 20.90 -4.02
C ARG A 944 8.48 19.50 -4.61
N ALA A 945 7.92 18.47 -4.00
CA ALA A 945 8.01 17.09 -4.50
C ALA A 945 7.48 16.95 -5.93
N LEU A 946 6.32 17.54 -6.23
CA LEU A 946 5.76 17.53 -7.58
C LEU A 946 6.61 18.28 -8.60
N LYS A 947 7.23 19.39 -8.20
CA LYS A 947 8.11 20.19 -9.06
C LYS A 947 9.42 19.46 -9.38
N GLU A 948 10.05 18.87 -8.36
CA GLU A 948 11.34 18.18 -8.50
C GLU A 948 11.23 16.90 -9.33
N THR A 949 10.06 16.24 -9.31
CA THR A 949 9.78 15.03 -10.10
C THR A 949 9.91 15.26 -11.61
N ILE A 950 9.69 16.49 -12.09
CA ILE A 950 9.65 16.80 -13.53
C ILE A 950 10.99 16.48 -14.20
N LYS A 951 12.11 16.88 -13.59
CA LYS A 951 13.43 16.79 -14.24
C LYS A 951 13.89 15.32 -14.45
N PRO A 952 13.89 14.43 -13.45
CA PRO A 952 14.20 13.02 -13.67
C PRO A 952 13.14 12.31 -14.54
N GLY A 953 11.86 12.67 -14.39
CA GLY A 953 10.78 12.09 -15.22
C GLY A 953 10.96 12.36 -16.71
N LEU A 954 11.28 13.60 -17.09
CA LEU A 954 11.54 13.97 -18.48
C LEU A 954 12.76 13.23 -19.05
N LEU A 955 13.80 13.01 -18.24
CA LEU A 955 14.99 12.26 -18.66
C LEU A 955 14.62 10.84 -19.10
N GLY A 956 13.86 10.12 -18.27
CA GLY A 956 13.47 8.74 -18.55
C GLY A 956 12.59 8.59 -19.79
N ILE A 957 11.70 9.56 -20.02
CA ILE A 957 10.76 9.53 -21.14
C ILE A 957 11.45 9.93 -22.46
N PHE A 958 12.16 11.05 -22.48
CA PHE A 958 12.67 11.61 -23.73
C PHE A 958 13.99 11.00 -24.19
N SER A 959 14.82 10.45 -23.29
CA SER A 959 16.12 9.89 -23.68
C SER A 959 16.03 8.76 -24.72
N PRO A 960 15.23 7.69 -24.57
CA PRO A 960 15.14 6.65 -25.60
C PRO A 960 14.57 7.17 -26.93
N ILE A 961 13.66 8.14 -26.87
CA ILE A 961 13.05 8.76 -28.06
C ILE A 961 14.09 9.54 -28.85
N LEU A 962 14.81 10.44 -28.17
CA LEU A 962 15.82 11.29 -28.81
C LEU A 962 16.96 10.46 -29.39
N VAL A 963 17.47 9.49 -28.63
CA VAL A 963 18.52 8.58 -29.11
C VAL A 963 18.04 7.80 -30.34
N GLY A 964 16.85 7.20 -30.29
CA GLY A 964 16.31 6.45 -31.42
C GLY A 964 16.13 7.29 -32.67
N LEU A 965 15.63 8.53 -32.55
CA LEU A 965 15.42 9.43 -33.67
C LEU A 965 16.72 9.98 -34.26
N ILE A 966 17.69 10.35 -33.42
CA ILE A 966 19.00 10.85 -33.88
C ILE A 966 19.72 9.77 -34.68
N PHE A 967 19.79 8.54 -34.13
CA PHE A 967 20.51 7.45 -34.79
C PHE A 967 19.74 6.85 -35.98
N LYS A 968 18.41 6.98 -36.02
CA LYS A 968 17.65 6.72 -37.26
C LYS A 968 18.12 7.66 -38.37
N GLN A 969 18.31 8.94 -38.07
CA GLN A 969 18.63 9.96 -39.07
C GLN A 969 20.08 9.79 -39.57
N ILE A 970 20.99 9.45 -38.66
CA ILE A 970 22.36 9.03 -39.00
C ILE A 970 22.32 7.77 -39.87
N GLY A 971 21.50 6.78 -39.51
CA GLY A 971 21.32 5.55 -40.28
C GLY A 971 20.85 5.80 -41.71
N ILE A 972 19.88 6.70 -41.90
CA ILE A 972 19.43 7.13 -43.24
C ILE A 972 20.60 7.75 -44.02
N ALA A 973 21.42 8.60 -43.39
CA ALA A 973 22.58 9.20 -44.04
C ALA A 973 23.66 8.17 -44.42
N GLN A 974 23.75 7.06 -43.69
CA GLN A 974 24.72 5.98 -43.90
C GLN A 974 24.16 4.78 -44.71
N ASN A 975 22.93 4.86 -45.22
CA ASN A 975 22.21 3.74 -45.85
C ASN A 975 22.01 2.50 -44.94
N ASN A 976 22.04 2.68 -43.61
CA ASN A 976 21.67 1.67 -42.63
C ASN A 976 20.32 2.03 -41.99
N GLU A 977 19.23 1.63 -42.64
CA GLU A 977 17.86 1.95 -42.23
C GLU A 977 17.49 1.42 -40.83
N LEU A 978 18.16 0.37 -40.34
CA LEU A 978 17.87 -0.26 -39.05
C LEU A 978 18.77 0.23 -37.91
N LEU A 979 19.70 1.17 -38.18
CA LEU A 979 20.66 1.65 -37.19
C LEU A 979 19.96 2.19 -35.94
N GLY A 980 18.93 3.01 -36.10
CA GLY A 980 18.16 3.55 -34.98
C GLY A 980 17.56 2.46 -34.08
N ALA A 981 17.04 1.39 -34.68
CA ALA A 981 16.51 0.25 -33.93
C ALA A 981 17.60 -0.55 -33.21
N GLN A 982 18.78 -0.72 -33.82
CA GLN A 982 19.94 -1.38 -33.19
C GLN A 982 20.48 -0.58 -32.00
N VAL A 983 20.60 0.74 -32.16
CA VAL A 983 21.05 1.64 -31.07
C VAL A 983 20.05 1.62 -29.92
N VAL A 984 18.75 1.66 -30.19
CA VAL A 984 17.70 1.59 -29.15
C VAL A 984 17.68 0.23 -28.47
N ALA A 985 17.83 -0.87 -29.21
CA ALA A 985 17.99 -2.21 -28.65
C ALA A 985 19.16 -2.26 -27.64
N SER A 986 20.31 -1.71 -28.00
CA SER A 986 21.48 -1.62 -27.10
C SER A 986 21.23 -0.70 -25.90
N PHE A 987 20.59 0.45 -26.12
CA PHE A 987 20.20 1.37 -25.06
C PHE A 987 19.31 0.69 -24.01
N ILE A 988 18.32 -0.10 -24.44
CA ILE A 988 17.44 -0.87 -23.55
C ILE A 988 18.29 -1.85 -22.72
N MET A 989 19.13 -2.68 -23.35
CA MET A 989 19.89 -3.70 -22.63
C MET A 989 20.93 -3.14 -21.64
N PHE A 990 21.62 -2.07 -22.01
CA PHE A 990 22.60 -1.43 -21.12
C PHE A 990 21.94 -0.64 -20.00
N SER A 991 20.83 0.06 -20.27
CA SER A 991 20.05 0.72 -19.22
C SER A 991 19.44 -0.31 -18.26
N THR A 992 18.91 -1.44 -18.75
CA THR A 992 18.42 -2.54 -17.92
C THR A 992 19.52 -3.12 -17.03
N SER A 993 20.65 -3.53 -17.60
CA SER A 993 21.74 -4.14 -16.82
C SER A 993 22.31 -3.19 -15.76
N THR A 994 22.52 -1.92 -16.13
CA THR A 994 22.98 -0.88 -15.19
C THR A 994 21.92 -0.59 -14.13
N GLY A 995 20.65 -0.51 -14.53
CA GLY A 995 19.52 -0.24 -13.66
C GLY A 995 19.29 -1.31 -12.61
N ILE A 996 19.41 -2.59 -12.97
CA ILE A 996 19.31 -3.70 -12.01
C ILE A 996 20.39 -3.57 -10.93
N LEU A 997 21.64 -3.35 -11.33
CA LEU A 997 22.76 -3.20 -10.40
C LEU A 997 22.59 -1.97 -9.49
N MET A 998 22.22 -0.83 -10.08
CA MET A 998 22.02 0.42 -9.34
C MET A 998 20.82 0.34 -8.37
N ALA A 999 19.71 -0.24 -8.79
CA ALA A 999 18.54 -0.41 -7.94
C ALA A 999 18.83 -1.36 -6.77
N LEU A 1000 19.48 -2.50 -7.00
CA LEU A 1000 19.91 -3.41 -5.92
C LEU A 1000 20.84 -2.72 -4.93
N PHE A 1001 21.84 -1.99 -5.45
CA PHE A 1001 22.78 -1.24 -4.64
C PHE A 1001 22.07 -0.25 -3.71
N LEU A 1002 21.25 0.64 -4.27
CA LEU A 1002 20.59 1.70 -3.50
C LEU A 1002 19.55 1.15 -2.52
N ASN A 1003 18.74 0.17 -2.93
CA ASN A 1003 17.71 -0.43 -2.10
C ASN A 1003 18.31 -1.14 -0.88
N ASN A 1004 19.35 -1.95 -1.09
CA ASN A 1004 19.96 -2.73 -0.02
C ASN A 1004 20.86 -1.88 0.87
N ALA A 1005 21.58 -0.90 0.33
CA ALA A 1005 22.39 0.02 1.13
C ALA A 1005 21.51 0.79 2.13
N GLY A 1006 20.44 1.43 1.63
CA GLY A 1006 19.50 2.16 2.48
C GLY A 1006 18.79 1.26 3.49
N GLY A 1007 18.30 0.09 3.07
CA GLY A 1007 17.68 -0.85 4.00
C GLY A 1007 18.63 -1.39 5.07
N ALA A 1008 19.93 -1.50 4.77
CA ALA A 1008 20.93 -1.94 5.74
C ALA A 1008 21.32 -0.84 6.74
N TRP A 1009 21.37 0.43 6.31
CA TRP A 1009 21.57 1.57 7.23
C TRP A 1009 20.42 1.71 8.22
N ASP A 1010 19.17 1.63 7.75
CA ASP A 1010 17.98 1.72 8.59
C ASP A 1010 17.93 0.62 9.66
N ASN A 1011 18.16 -0.63 9.24
CA ASN A 1011 18.17 -1.74 10.18
C ASN A 1011 19.38 -1.69 11.14
N ALA A 1012 20.48 -1.06 10.74
CA ALA A 1012 21.60 -0.80 11.66
C ALA A 1012 21.22 0.25 12.72
N LYS A 1013 20.47 1.30 12.36
CA LYS A 1013 19.87 2.26 13.30
C LYS A 1013 18.93 1.55 14.26
N LYS A 1014 17.91 0.82 13.76
CA LYS A 1014 16.94 0.09 14.60
C LYS A 1014 17.62 -0.94 15.52
N TYR A 1015 18.71 -1.57 15.08
CA TYR A 1015 19.52 -2.46 15.93
C TYR A 1015 20.12 -1.73 17.15
N ILE A 1016 20.69 -0.54 16.94
CA ILE A 1016 21.23 0.28 18.04
C ILE A 1016 20.09 0.75 18.96
N GLU A 1017 18.94 1.15 18.40
CA GLU A 1017 17.77 1.60 19.16
C GLU A 1017 17.20 0.53 20.10
N SER A 1018 17.39 -0.76 19.77
CA SER A 1018 17.02 -1.88 20.65
C SER A 1018 17.90 -2.03 21.90
N GLY A 1019 18.90 -1.17 22.08
CA GLY A 1019 19.74 -1.08 23.28
C GLY A 1019 21.20 -1.51 23.09
N PHE A 1020 21.58 -1.96 21.90
CA PHE A 1020 22.98 -2.27 21.59
C PHE A 1020 23.80 -0.98 21.41
N TYR A 1021 25.10 -1.05 21.70
CA TYR A 1021 26.05 0.06 21.51
C TYR A 1021 25.66 1.39 22.18
N GLY A 1022 24.92 1.32 23.29
CA GLY A 1022 24.51 2.49 24.08
C GLY A 1022 23.07 2.94 23.87
N GLY A 1023 22.33 2.36 22.93
CA GLY A 1023 20.91 2.66 22.74
C GLY A 1023 20.63 4.03 22.11
N LYS A 1024 19.36 4.45 22.16
CA LYS A 1024 18.91 5.78 21.71
C LYS A 1024 19.71 6.90 22.37
N ASN A 1025 20.01 7.95 21.61
CA ASN A 1025 20.76 9.15 22.02
C ASN A 1025 22.25 8.94 22.30
N SER A 1026 22.78 7.73 22.07
CA SER A 1026 24.22 7.48 22.13
C SER A 1026 24.96 8.07 20.91
N PRO A 1027 26.28 8.32 20.98
CA PRO A 1027 27.06 8.74 19.81
C PRO A 1027 26.98 7.76 18.62
N ALA A 1028 26.85 6.46 18.92
CA ALA A 1028 26.63 5.43 17.91
C ALA A 1028 25.25 5.56 17.26
N HIS A 1029 24.21 5.86 18.04
CA HIS A 1029 22.87 6.11 17.52
C HIS A 1029 22.85 7.32 16.59
N VAL A 1030 23.42 8.46 17.00
CA VAL A 1030 23.54 9.65 16.13
C VAL A 1030 24.26 9.31 14.82
N SER A 1031 25.35 8.54 14.89
CA SER A 1031 26.09 8.12 13.70
C SER A 1031 25.26 7.22 12.77
N SER A 1032 24.43 6.33 13.34
CA SER A 1032 23.52 5.49 12.56
C SER A 1032 22.34 6.25 11.96
N VAL A 1033 21.80 7.26 12.64
CA VAL A 1033 20.74 8.14 12.11
C VAL A 1033 21.27 8.93 10.91
N ILE A 1034 22.52 9.42 10.96
CA ILE A 1034 23.15 10.06 9.79
C ILE A 1034 23.30 9.07 8.63
N GLY A 1035 23.68 7.82 8.90
CA GLY A 1035 23.73 6.78 7.86
C GLY A 1035 22.36 6.50 7.23
N ASP A 1036 21.31 6.41 8.05
CA ASP A 1036 19.96 6.15 7.60
C ASP A 1036 19.40 7.31 6.75
N THR A 1037 19.57 8.55 7.19
CA THR A 1037 19.17 9.75 6.42
C THR A 1037 19.90 9.89 5.07
N VAL A 1038 21.08 9.30 4.91
CA VAL A 1038 21.75 9.13 3.60
C VAL A 1038 21.10 7.99 2.78
N GLY A 1039 20.71 6.91 3.46
CA GLY A 1039 20.07 5.73 2.89
C GLY A 1039 18.60 5.91 2.46
N ASP A 1040 17.87 6.83 3.08
CA ASP A 1040 16.47 7.13 2.81
C ASP A 1040 16.18 7.49 1.35
N PRO A 1041 16.82 8.51 0.75
CA PRO A 1041 16.59 8.84 -0.66
C PRO A 1041 17.06 7.70 -1.59
N CYS A 1042 18.00 6.86 -1.13
CA CYS A 1042 18.45 5.70 -1.88
C CYS A 1042 17.37 4.61 -1.93
N LYS A 1043 16.83 4.18 -0.79
CA LYS A 1043 15.91 3.03 -0.68
C LYS A 1043 14.46 3.33 -1.01
N ASP A 1044 14.01 4.58 -0.90
CA ASP A 1044 12.58 4.93 -1.04
C ASP A 1044 12.29 5.86 -2.22
N THR A 1045 13.31 6.51 -2.79
CA THR A 1045 13.13 7.38 -3.97
C THR A 1045 13.88 6.84 -5.19
N ALA A 1046 15.20 6.90 -5.19
CA ALA A 1046 16.00 6.61 -6.37
C ALA A 1046 15.98 5.12 -6.74
N GLY A 1047 16.30 4.23 -5.80
CA GLY A 1047 16.39 2.79 -6.04
C GLY A 1047 15.09 2.18 -6.60
N PRO A 1048 13.93 2.38 -5.97
CA PRO A 1048 12.66 1.86 -6.48
C PRO A 1048 12.24 2.52 -7.81
N SER A 1049 12.55 3.80 -8.02
CA SER A 1049 12.21 4.48 -9.27
C SER A 1049 13.04 3.98 -10.46
N ILE A 1050 14.26 3.47 -10.23
CA ILE A 1050 15.13 2.97 -11.30
C ILE A 1050 14.60 1.67 -11.92
N HIS A 1051 14.06 0.74 -11.14
CA HIS A 1051 13.52 -0.48 -11.73
C HIS A 1051 12.23 -0.19 -12.52
N VAL A 1052 11.44 0.82 -12.12
CA VAL A 1052 10.32 1.33 -12.93
C VAL A 1052 10.82 2.01 -14.20
N LEU A 1053 11.89 2.82 -14.10
CA LEU A 1053 12.49 3.51 -15.23
C LEU A 1053 12.92 2.54 -16.35
N ILE A 1054 13.62 1.44 -16.02
CA ILE A 1054 14.08 0.50 -17.05
C ILE A 1054 12.92 -0.20 -17.78
N LYS A 1055 11.81 -0.48 -17.07
CA LYS A 1055 10.58 -1.01 -17.66
C LYS A 1055 9.89 0.06 -18.52
N LEU A 1056 9.82 1.30 -18.05
CA LEU A 1056 9.31 2.44 -18.82
C LEU A 1056 10.09 2.66 -20.11
N ILE A 1057 11.42 2.61 -20.08
CA ILE A 1057 12.27 2.71 -21.27
C ILE A 1057 11.93 1.60 -22.27
N SER A 1058 11.65 0.39 -21.78
CA SER A 1058 11.28 -0.75 -22.62
C SER A 1058 9.86 -0.61 -23.21
N THR A 1059 8.87 -0.18 -22.41
CA THR A 1059 7.50 -0.04 -22.86
C THR A 1059 7.30 1.17 -23.79
N ILE A 1060 7.99 2.28 -23.54
CA ILE A 1060 7.93 3.45 -24.43
C ILE A 1060 8.58 3.15 -25.78
N THR A 1061 9.74 2.47 -25.79
CA THR A 1061 10.41 2.10 -27.04
C THR A 1061 9.55 1.17 -27.88
N MET A 1062 8.81 0.24 -27.27
CA MET A 1062 7.83 -0.60 -27.96
C MET A 1062 6.72 0.22 -28.65
N VAL A 1063 6.13 1.21 -27.96
CA VAL A 1063 5.11 2.11 -28.55
C VAL A 1063 5.71 2.98 -29.67
N MET A 1064 6.99 3.33 -29.55
CA MET A 1064 7.72 4.18 -30.50
C MET A 1064 8.36 3.39 -31.66
N THR A 1065 8.37 2.05 -31.59
CA THR A 1065 8.93 1.17 -32.64
C THR A 1065 8.46 1.55 -34.05
N PRO A 1066 7.16 1.85 -34.31
CA PRO A 1066 6.71 2.23 -35.63
C PRO A 1066 7.38 3.49 -36.18
N LEU A 1067 7.83 4.40 -35.32
CA LEU A 1067 8.54 5.61 -35.70
C LEU A 1067 10.03 5.34 -35.96
N ILE A 1068 10.65 4.48 -35.15
CA ILE A 1068 12.08 4.19 -35.22
C ILE A 1068 12.40 3.24 -36.37
N ALA A 1069 11.56 2.22 -36.59
CA ALA A 1069 11.77 1.14 -37.55
C ALA A 1069 11.13 1.39 -38.94
N SER A 1070 10.38 2.48 -39.13
CA SER A 1070 9.80 2.80 -40.44
C SER A 1070 10.87 3.20 -41.45
N THR A 1071 10.87 2.51 -42.59
CA THR A 1071 11.64 2.91 -43.77
C THR A 1071 10.97 4.10 -44.43
N SER A 1072 11.73 5.15 -44.78
CA SER A 1072 11.19 6.26 -45.57
C SER A 1072 10.62 5.70 -46.87
N GLY A 1073 9.30 5.80 -47.04
CA GLY A 1073 8.59 5.26 -48.19
C GLY A 1073 9.19 5.74 -49.51
N LYS A 1074 9.43 4.78 -50.40
CA LYS A 1074 9.18 4.94 -51.83
C LYS A 1074 7.92 4.17 -52.17
#